data_AF-A0A936LVH3-F1
#
_entry.id   AF-A0A936LVH3-F1
#
_cell.length_a   1.000
_cell.length_b   1.000
_cell.length_c   1.000
_cell.angle_alpha   90.00
_cell.angle_beta   90.00
_cell.angle_gamma   90.00
#
_symmetry.space_group_name_H-M   'P 1'
#
loop_
_entity.id
_entity.type
_entity.pdbx_description
1 polymer ?
#
loop_
_entity_poly.entity_id
_entity_poly.type
_entity_poly.pdbx_seq_one_letter_code
_entity_poly.pdbx_strand_id
1 'polypeptide(L)'
;MSTRNPDLRLPAALLLLVVTSCATPPTVTEPARQPPPVVAEPQPSEPPAPAPLAPAPPAPSPLARAPRSGPAPQPEPGEPKLYTLSEAEVEAAIRAAADRFTEPADRAVYLARRNLGQPYEIYLLGEFPFEFYDPDPIYNLRRSDCLTFCEHMYAMALSRDWWGFLSALQRLRYRDGQVGMLTRNHWTVGWWNPANAYLFEDLTERLAGGRACVPMNKLIRPAAFFRQFNLGQDLPDERMTSTYIPTERVPDILGELRDGDFVNIIRGDDRLQWAGHTGLIAIGPDDSVNFLHSVSPHVREESLVDYLRADQARGSGRGVKILRLRPDAEARMRSALASASATPISAESLHLALLRTPLMPTGAPDSYFDDWKQAMDLQAYRLETDTPCDAELEAALRKLDVSVATVLDMLEADRAIGLLDVATRRFAALHPDKQFYGASVPKLAIVMGYFDKFPQAADELDEQVARELELVLKRSDNELAAKYSQLVGLDHLQKMLTSSRYRFYDQRHGGGIWCGKHYGVDQPRIGDPLDDHSHAVTVRQCLRFYLMLEQGRLVSGPASAWIKTLMAAPRLEFHNQSFVRGLIGRDVAVIRKSGTWEDWHLDTARVQGGDRWYLLAGATKHPRGSEYLARMAAEIDDLLGGHDDTGRPPCEHHRLIRHETAVDFGPGAADGEGWPVLTLGGAGETATYESPVLTAERPFNEVVASCNIDAADAVGWVLQLRVGRLWDDAWSPWLSVLEWGDVPAEAEWVGEFDGGRIDTDYFTSERLYDRVQYRLVAGTTANEPTTARIRRVALVLSDRTRVPFSIWSPAPTVEPPPPADWQRELPVPFRAQATPDPTLSGRLCSPASVAMVLAYRGVDVDTYEVVKRCLDPRHNIYGNWPRNVQAAYSFGVPGYLTRISDWATVERYIADDQPLVISIRVPNEGDLRNAPYRTTAGHLIVITGFTPDGMVLVNDPSVSSKEKSRFALYREDLENVWMRARGGLAYVLMPREDHGSAAP
;
A
#
# COMPACT_ATOMS: atom_id res chain seq x y z
N MET A 1 -34.18 -12.27 42.60
CA MET A 1 -33.98 -13.73 42.75
C MET A 1 -33.19 -14.18 41.53
N SER A 2 -31.85 -14.17 41.63
CA SER A 2 -30.97 -15.34 41.93
C SER A 2 -30.89 -16.29 40.73
N THR A 3 -29.77 -16.44 40.01
CA THR A 3 -28.52 -17.13 40.41
C THR A 3 -27.43 -16.82 39.35
N ARG A 4 -26.22 -16.32 39.68
CA ARG A 4 -24.92 -17.00 40.00
C ARG A 4 -24.40 -18.05 38.97
N ASN A 5 -23.43 -17.61 38.14
CA ASN A 5 -22.03 -18.11 37.84
C ASN A 5 -21.69 -19.62 38.01
N PRO A 6 -20.62 -20.23 37.38
CA PRO A 6 -19.37 -19.61 36.89
C PRO A 6 -18.56 -20.31 35.72
N ASP A 7 -17.38 -19.74 35.44
CA ASP A 7 -16.09 -20.33 35.00
C ASP A 7 -15.83 -20.87 33.58
N LEU A 8 -14.90 -20.22 32.86
CA LEU A 8 -13.55 -20.76 32.61
C LEU A 8 -12.63 -19.72 31.93
N ARG A 9 -11.44 -19.52 32.52
CA ARG A 9 -10.33 -18.68 32.07
C ARG A 9 -9.28 -19.53 31.33
N LEU A 10 -8.58 -18.93 30.36
CA LEU A 10 -7.19 -19.21 29.94
C LEU A 10 -6.74 -18.10 28.92
N PRO A 11 -5.44 -17.87 28.65
CA PRO A 11 -4.72 -16.71 29.19
C PRO A 11 -4.17 -15.74 28.12
N ALA A 12 -3.88 -14.51 28.54
CA ALA A 12 -3.10 -13.53 27.79
C ALA A 12 -1.63 -13.55 28.27
N ALA A 13 -0.70 -13.66 27.33
CA ALA A 13 0.73 -13.38 27.52
C ALA A 13 1.30 -12.81 26.21
N LEU A 14 1.61 -11.52 26.17
CA LEU A 14 2.97 -10.96 25.98
C LEU A 14 2.87 -9.45 25.67
N LEU A 15 2.85 -8.61 26.69
CA LEU A 15 3.38 -7.24 26.59
C LEU A 15 3.74 -6.77 28.01
N LEU A 16 5.03 -6.72 28.33
CA LEU A 16 5.51 -5.89 29.44
C LEU A 16 6.94 -5.43 29.15
N LEU A 17 7.03 -4.17 28.73
CA LEU A 17 8.22 -3.34 28.89
C LEU A 17 8.34 -2.96 30.37
N VAL A 18 9.55 -3.14 30.90
CA VAL A 18 9.99 -2.80 32.25
C VAL A 18 9.77 -1.29 32.49
N VAL A 19 8.95 -0.93 33.50
CA VAL A 19 9.38 -0.10 34.66
C VAL A 19 8.47 -0.44 35.84
N THR A 20 9.10 -0.73 36.98
CA THR A 20 8.54 -1.20 38.24
C THR A 20 7.73 -0.17 39.02
N SER A 21 6.58 -0.65 39.53
CA SER A 21 6.02 -0.47 40.89
C SER A 21 5.60 0.93 41.37
N CYS A 22 4.29 1.13 41.57
CA CYS A 22 3.65 0.98 42.89
C CYS A 22 2.12 1.15 42.81
N ALA A 23 1.43 0.48 43.73
CA ALA A 23 0.04 0.08 43.67
C ALA A 23 -1.00 1.13 44.12
N THR A 24 -2.23 0.91 43.65
CA THR A 24 -3.51 1.58 43.93
C THR A 24 -4.03 1.44 45.37
N PRO A 25 -4.92 2.35 45.84
CA PRO A 25 -5.67 2.23 47.10
C PRO A 25 -6.92 1.35 46.95
N PRO A 26 -7.58 0.92 48.05
CA PRO A 26 -8.85 1.59 48.41
C PRO A 26 -9.18 1.70 49.92
N THR A 27 -10.19 2.52 50.15
CA THR A 27 -10.79 3.10 51.37
C THR A 27 -11.55 2.16 52.32
N VAL A 28 -11.43 2.37 53.65
CA VAL A 28 -12.51 2.22 54.68
C VAL A 28 -12.27 3.20 55.85
N THR A 29 -13.38 3.71 56.41
CA THR A 29 -13.62 4.79 57.39
C THR A 29 -13.35 4.49 58.89
N GLU A 30 -12.83 5.51 59.61
CA GLU A 30 -12.95 5.94 61.04
C GLU A 30 -12.56 4.98 62.21
N PRO A 31 -12.15 5.46 63.43
CA PRO A 31 -12.26 6.82 64.03
C PRO A 31 -10.99 7.38 64.72
N ALA A 32 -11.09 8.61 65.23
CA ALA A 32 -10.05 9.42 65.88
C ALA A 32 -9.28 8.78 67.04
N ARG A 33 -7.94 8.99 67.10
CA ARG A 33 -7.10 8.99 68.33
C ARG A 33 -5.75 9.70 68.11
N GLN A 34 -5.31 10.40 69.17
CA GLN A 34 -4.19 11.36 69.30
C GLN A 34 -2.77 10.82 69.00
N PRO A 35 -1.77 11.71 68.78
CA PRO A 35 -0.46 11.36 68.22
C PRO A 35 0.61 11.03 69.29
N PRO A 36 1.62 10.21 68.95
CA PRO A 36 2.93 10.21 69.61
C PRO A 36 4.04 10.71 68.66
N PRO A 37 5.24 11.01 69.18
CA PRO A 37 6.04 12.16 68.77
C PRO A 37 7.04 11.90 67.64
N VAL A 38 7.42 13.03 67.04
CA VAL A 38 8.45 13.24 66.02
C VAL A 38 9.81 12.65 66.44
N VAL A 39 10.40 11.85 65.55
CA VAL A 39 11.84 11.60 65.49
C VAL A 39 12.30 12.00 64.08
N ALA A 40 13.30 12.87 64.02
CA ALA A 40 13.80 13.50 62.81
C ALA A 40 14.63 12.53 61.97
N GLU A 41 14.37 12.51 60.66
CA GLU A 41 15.19 11.88 59.63
C GLU A 41 15.67 12.93 58.59
N PRO A 42 16.78 12.66 57.88
CA PRO A 42 17.70 13.66 57.38
C PRO A 42 17.13 14.45 56.19
N GLN A 43 17.51 15.72 56.09
CA GLN A 43 17.18 16.54 54.93
C GLN A 43 17.75 15.94 53.63
N PRO A 44 16.95 15.79 52.57
CA PRO A 44 17.46 15.52 51.23
C PRO A 44 18.23 16.74 50.72
N SER A 45 19.43 16.49 50.17
CA SER A 45 20.30 17.47 49.54
C SER A 45 19.58 18.28 48.46
N GLU A 46 19.78 19.59 48.48
CA GLU A 46 19.33 20.50 47.41
C GLU A 46 19.74 19.99 46.03
N PRO A 47 18.85 20.08 45.01
CA PRO A 47 19.24 19.86 43.63
C PRO A 47 20.31 20.90 43.23
N PRO A 48 21.31 20.54 42.42
CA PRO A 48 22.34 21.48 42.00
C PRO A 48 21.69 22.68 41.31
N ALA A 49 22.06 23.88 41.73
CA ALA A 49 21.59 25.12 41.13
C ALA A 49 21.81 25.10 39.60
N PRO A 50 20.86 25.62 38.80
CA PRO A 50 21.07 25.76 37.37
C PRO A 50 22.35 26.55 37.13
N ALA A 51 23.21 26.06 36.24
CA ALA A 51 24.42 26.75 35.87
C ALA A 51 24.09 28.21 35.51
N PRO A 52 24.84 29.21 36.00
CA PRO A 52 24.58 30.60 35.67
C PRO A 52 24.61 30.77 34.14
N LEU A 53 23.56 31.39 33.61
CA LEU A 53 23.52 31.87 32.23
C LEU A 53 24.87 32.56 31.93
N ALA A 54 25.54 32.11 30.87
CA ALA A 54 26.74 32.77 30.39
C ALA A 54 26.47 34.29 30.30
N PRO A 55 27.38 35.15 30.75
CA PRO A 55 27.19 36.59 30.67
C PRO A 55 26.90 36.97 29.22
N ALA A 56 25.94 37.88 29.03
CA ALA A 56 25.58 38.39 27.71
C ALA A 56 26.87 38.77 26.95
N PRO A 57 27.05 38.31 25.70
CA PRO A 57 28.25 38.61 24.93
C PRO A 57 28.42 40.14 24.86
N PRO A 58 29.66 40.65 24.86
CA PRO A 58 29.91 42.07 24.70
C PRO A 58 29.22 42.58 23.43
N ALA A 59 28.68 43.80 23.46
CA ALA A 59 28.02 44.43 22.33
C ALA A 59 28.88 44.21 21.06
N PRO A 60 28.33 43.58 20.01
CA PRO A 60 29.13 43.19 18.87
C PRO A 60 29.72 44.43 18.21
N SER A 61 31.01 44.37 17.90
CA SER A 61 31.66 45.47 17.18
C SER A 61 30.99 45.65 15.80
N PRO A 62 30.76 46.90 15.34
CA PRO A 62 30.25 47.17 14.01
C PRO A 62 31.03 46.38 12.97
N LEU A 63 30.33 45.79 11.98
CA LEU A 63 30.99 45.20 10.82
C LEU A 63 31.84 46.28 10.15
N ALA A 64 33.16 46.04 10.05
CA ALA A 64 34.00 46.84 9.18
C ALA A 64 33.42 46.73 7.77
N ARG A 65 33.25 47.88 7.09
CA ARG A 65 32.64 47.99 5.75
C ARG A 65 33.58 47.35 4.72
N ALA A 66 33.61 46.02 4.68
CA ALA A 66 34.33 45.29 3.66
C ALA A 66 33.66 45.57 2.30
N PRO A 67 34.44 45.81 1.23
CA PRO A 67 33.89 46.07 -0.09
C PRO A 67 32.95 44.93 -0.50
N ARG A 68 31.80 45.27 -1.08
CA ARG A 68 30.89 44.27 -1.68
C ARG A 68 31.67 43.49 -2.74
N SER A 69 31.55 42.17 -2.74
CA SER A 69 31.85 41.37 -3.92
C SER A 69 30.94 41.85 -5.05
N GLY A 70 31.41 41.79 -6.31
CA GLY A 70 30.57 42.14 -7.45
C GLY A 70 29.27 41.32 -7.48
N PRO A 71 28.24 41.78 -8.22
CA PRO A 71 26.93 41.13 -8.22
C PRO A 71 27.02 39.65 -8.62
N ALA A 72 26.22 38.81 -7.98
CA ALA A 72 26.17 37.38 -8.26
C ALA A 72 25.85 37.14 -9.74
N PRO A 73 26.47 36.11 -10.35
CA PRO A 73 26.33 35.82 -11.78
C PRO A 73 24.90 35.55 -12.22
N GLN A 74 24.53 36.05 -13.40
CA GLN A 74 23.22 35.85 -14.02
C GLN A 74 23.17 34.52 -14.78
N PRO A 75 21.98 33.88 -14.90
CA PRO A 75 21.78 32.79 -15.85
C PRO A 75 22.09 33.24 -17.27
N GLU A 76 22.71 32.36 -18.07
CA GLU A 76 22.97 32.66 -19.48
C GLU A 76 21.65 32.70 -20.27
N PRO A 77 21.52 33.55 -21.30
CA PRO A 77 20.35 33.55 -22.17
C PRO A 77 20.08 32.16 -22.76
N GLY A 78 18.85 31.67 -22.60
CA GLY A 78 18.43 30.35 -23.10
C GLY A 78 18.73 29.18 -22.16
N GLU A 79 19.36 29.42 -21.01
CA GLU A 79 19.53 28.38 -20.00
C GLU A 79 18.17 27.90 -19.46
N PRO A 80 17.90 26.58 -19.39
CA PRO A 80 16.61 26.08 -18.98
C PRO A 80 16.34 26.38 -17.50
N LYS A 81 15.08 26.70 -17.20
CA LYS A 81 14.60 26.98 -15.84
C LYS A 81 14.67 25.73 -15.00
N LEU A 82 15.16 25.81 -13.75
CA LEU A 82 15.34 24.62 -12.91
C LEU A 82 14.01 23.89 -12.66
N TYR A 83 12.92 24.61 -12.44
CA TYR A 83 11.59 24.02 -12.22
C TYR A 83 10.96 23.34 -13.46
N THR A 84 11.61 23.44 -14.64
CA THR A 84 11.19 22.69 -15.84
C THR A 84 12.00 21.40 -16.04
N LEU A 85 13.10 21.22 -15.32
CA LEU A 85 14.01 20.09 -15.46
C LEU A 85 13.52 18.82 -14.73
N SER A 86 14.02 17.68 -15.18
CA SER A 86 13.99 16.40 -14.45
C SER A 86 15.03 16.36 -13.32
N GLU A 87 14.94 15.40 -12.41
CA GLU A 87 15.90 15.22 -11.31
C GLU A 87 17.33 15.03 -11.81
N ALA A 88 17.52 14.27 -12.91
CA ALA A 88 18.84 14.02 -13.49
C ALA A 88 19.45 15.30 -14.08
N GLU A 89 18.62 16.14 -14.71
CA GLU A 89 19.05 17.44 -15.24
C GLU A 89 19.31 18.45 -14.11
N VAL A 90 18.55 18.38 -13.02
CA VAL A 90 18.84 19.17 -11.80
C VAL A 90 20.16 18.74 -11.17
N GLU A 91 20.46 17.43 -11.09
CA GLU A 91 21.78 16.96 -10.64
C GLU A 91 22.91 17.54 -11.50
N ALA A 92 22.76 17.51 -12.82
CA ALA A 92 23.74 18.09 -13.73
C ALA A 92 23.88 19.62 -13.51
N ALA A 93 22.77 20.32 -13.26
CA ALA A 93 22.78 21.74 -12.94
C ALA A 93 23.47 22.06 -11.60
N ILE A 94 23.25 21.25 -10.56
CA ILE A 94 23.93 21.36 -9.27
C ILE A 94 25.43 21.23 -9.46
N ARG A 95 25.87 20.20 -10.17
CA ARG A 95 27.29 19.96 -10.46
C ARG A 95 27.91 21.12 -11.24
N ALA A 96 27.24 21.58 -12.30
CA ALA A 96 27.71 22.71 -13.11
C ALA A 96 27.82 24.01 -12.30
N ALA A 97 26.86 24.30 -11.41
CA ALA A 97 26.93 25.46 -10.53
C ALA A 97 28.09 25.36 -9.52
N ALA A 98 28.33 24.18 -8.95
CA ALA A 98 29.44 23.91 -8.02
C ALA A 98 30.83 23.96 -8.68
N ASP A 99 30.91 23.72 -9.99
CA ASP A 99 32.16 23.85 -10.76
C ASP A 99 32.37 25.30 -11.24
N ARG A 100 31.29 26.04 -11.49
CA ARG A 100 31.33 27.43 -11.99
C ARG A 100 31.64 28.46 -10.90
N PHE A 101 31.15 28.26 -9.67
CA PHE A 101 31.24 29.26 -8.61
C PHE A 101 31.86 28.69 -7.34
N THR A 102 32.87 29.38 -6.81
CA THR A 102 33.53 28.99 -5.55
C THR A 102 32.65 29.27 -4.33
N GLU A 103 31.98 30.43 -4.27
CA GLU A 103 31.20 30.84 -3.11
C GLU A 103 29.78 30.26 -3.14
N PRO A 104 29.32 29.56 -2.07
CA PRO A 104 27.95 29.03 -2.02
C PRO A 104 26.85 30.08 -2.11
N ALA A 105 27.12 31.31 -1.65
CA ALA A 105 26.16 32.41 -1.74
C ALA A 105 25.87 32.82 -3.20
N ASP A 106 26.92 32.89 -4.03
CA ASP A 106 26.80 33.18 -5.47
C ASP A 106 26.03 32.07 -6.18
N ARG A 107 26.31 30.80 -5.82
CA ARG A 107 25.58 29.63 -6.33
C ARG A 107 24.10 29.71 -5.99
N ALA A 108 23.76 30.04 -4.74
CA ALA A 108 22.37 30.13 -4.28
C ALA A 108 21.59 31.19 -5.07
N VAL A 109 22.15 32.39 -5.28
CA VAL A 109 21.50 33.45 -6.07
C VAL A 109 21.40 33.09 -7.55
N TYR A 110 22.44 32.48 -8.13
CA TYR A 110 22.40 32.00 -9.51
C TYR A 110 21.28 30.96 -9.74
N LEU A 111 21.21 29.94 -8.88
CA LEU A 111 20.16 28.91 -8.94
C LEU A 111 18.77 29.52 -8.70
N ALA A 112 18.67 30.47 -7.77
CA ALA A 112 17.43 31.19 -7.48
C ALA A 112 16.92 31.98 -8.70
N ARG A 113 17.82 32.63 -9.45
CA ARG A 113 17.47 33.34 -10.69
C ARG A 113 17.07 32.38 -11.83
N ARG A 114 17.61 31.16 -11.87
CA ARG A 114 17.12 30.10 -12.76
C ARG A 114 15.71 29.61 -12.40
N ASN A 115 15.20 29.95 -11.22
CA ASN A 115 13.84 29.66 -10.78
C ASN A 115 12.85 30.83 -10.90
N LEU A 116 13.25 31.98 -11.46
CA LEU A 116 12.29 33.05 -11.79
C LEU A 116 11.18 32.51 -12.69
N GLY A 117 9.93 32.68 -12.25
CA GLY A 117 8.73 32.13 -12.89
C GLY A 117 8.22 30.80 -12.31
N GLN A 118 8.94 30.17 -11.37
CA GLN A 118 8.48 28.94 -10.70
C GLN A 118 7.14 29.20 -10.00
N PRO A 119 6.07 28.42 -10.27
CA PRO A 119 4.77 28.61 -9.64
C PRO A 119 4.79 28.50 -8.11
N TYR A 120 3.94 29.29 -7.46
CA TYR A 120 3.79 29.30 -6.01
C TYR A 120 2.75 28.29 -5.53
N GLU A 121 3.07 27.52 -4.49
CA GLU A 121 2.12 26.72 -3.73
C GLU A 121 2.49 26.77 -2.25
N ILE A 122 1.52 27.04 -1.36
CA ILE A 122 1.76 27.02 0.09
C ILE A 122 1.59 25.61 0.63
N TYR A 123 2.42 25.20 1.60
CA TYR A 123 2.35 23.88 2.25
C TYR A 123 2.49 22.74 1.24
N LEU A 124 3.58 22.73 0.48
CA LEU A 124 3.79 21.75 -0.59
C LEU A 124 4.76 20.61 -0.26
N LEU A 125 5.41 20.67 0.91
CA LEU A 125 6.41 19.70 1.37
C LEU A 125 6.05 19.16 2.75
N GLY A 126 6.10 17.84 2.89
CA GLY A 126 5.80 17.11 4.12
C GLY A 126 6.92 16.11 4.45
N GLU A 127 6.55 15.05 5.16
CA GLU A 127 7.46 14.04 5.69
C GLU A 127 7.43 12.71 4.91
N PHE A 128 6.64 12.63 3.83
CA PHE A 128 6.49 11.41 3.04
C PHE A 128 7.80 11.03 2.32
N PRO A 129 8.25 9.76 2.38
CA PRO A 129 7.53 8.58 2.82
C PRO A 129 7.88 8.12 4.25
N PHE A 130 8.70 8.87 4.98
CA PHE A 130 9.21 8.46 6.30
C PHE A 130 8.18 8.60 7.41
N GLU A 131 7.28 9.58 7.29
CA GLU A 131 6.12 9.78 8.16
C GLU A 131 4.94 10.24 7.30
N PHE A 132 3.72 10.11 7.81
CA PHE A 132 2.51 10.27 6.99
C PHE A 132 1.46 11.23 7.58
N TYR A 133 1.78 11.96 8.67
CA TYR A 133 0.87 13.00 9.18
C TYR A 133 0.73 14.17 8.20
N ASP A 134 1.84 14.54 7.54
CA ASP A 134 1.88 15.45 6.40
C ASP A 134 2.45 14.67 5.20
N PRO A 135 1.58 14.15 4.34
CA PRO A 135 1.98 13.22 3.28
C PRO A 135 2.50 13.92 2.02
N ASP A 136 2.63 15.25 2.03
CA ASP A 136 3.30 15.96 0.96
C ASP A 136 4.77 15.51 0.85
N PRO A 137 5.37 15.56 -0.35
CA PRO A 137 6.69 14.97 -0.59
C PRO A 137 7.81 15.73 0.13
N ILE A 138 8.93 15.07 0.39
CA ILE A 138 10.13 15.68 1.00
C ILE A 138 10.83 16.74 0.12
N TYR A 139 10.53 16.79 -1.19
CA TYR A 139 11.01 17.82 -2.11
C TYR A 139 9.98 18.09 -3.22
N ASN A 140 10.10 19.24 -3.90
CA ASN A 140 9.29 19.57 -5.07
C ASN A 140 10.05 20.58 -5.94
N LEU A 141 10.37 20.18 -7.16
CA LEU A 141 11.10 21.03 -8.11
C LEU A 141 10.18 21.98 -8.87
N ARG A 142 8.90 21.63 -9.02
CA ARG A 142 7.95 22.34 -9.90
C ARG A 142 7.36 23.57 -9.24
N ARG A 143 7.18 23.56 -7.92
CA ARG A 143 6.52 24.62 -7.14
C ARG A 143 7.31 24.93 -5.87
N SER A 144 7.09 26.11 -5.31
CA SER A 144 7.67 26.47 -4.02
C SER A 144 6.79 27.45 -3.24
N ASP A 145 6.94 27.46 -1.93
CA ASP A 145 6.61 28.59 -1.07
C ASP A 145 7.89 29.36 -0.70
N CYS A 146 7.76 30.39 0.13
CA CYS A 146 8.88 31.26 0.45
C CYS A 146 10.03 30.55 1.17
N LEU A 147 9.75 29.68 2.14
CA LEU A 147 10.79 28.98 2.90
C LEU A 147 11.38 27.82 2.11
N THR A 148 10.53 26.98 1.52
CA THR A 148 10.96 25.85 0.70
C THR A 148 11.81 26.33 -0.48
N PHE A 149 11.51 27.48 -1.09
CA PHE A 149 12.36 28.09 -2.10
C PHE A 149 13.78 28.34 -1.58
N CYS A 150 13.93 29.04 -0.45
CA CYS A 150 15.23 29.29 0.16
C CYS A 150 15.96 27.99 0.53
N GLU A 151 15.25 27.03 1.13
CA GLU A 151 15.80 25.73 1.51
C GLU A 151 16.35 24.97 0.30
N HIS A 152 15.59 24.89 -0.80
CA HIS A 152 16.06 24.26 -2.03
C HIS A 152 17.29 24.96 -2.60
N MET A 153 17.30 26.30 -2.65
CA MET A 153 18.42 27.04 -3.23
C MET A 153 19.71 26.87 -2.42
N TYR A 154 19.63 26.90 -1.09
CA TYR A 154 20.79 26.61 -0.25
C TYR A 154 21.20 25.15 -0.29
N ALA A 155 20.26 24.21 -0.25
CA ALA A 155 20.56 22.78 -0.32
C ALA A 155 21.28 22.43 -1.63
N MET A 156 20.82 22.95 -2.77
CA MET A 156 21.48 22.78 -4.07
C MET A 156 22.85 23.48 -4.08
N ALA A 157 22.95 24.71 -3.56
CA ALA A 157 24.20 25.47 -3.55
C ALA A 157 25.30 24.83 -2.68
N LEU A 158 24.94 24.08 -1.64
CA LEU A 158 25.85 23.41 -0.71
C LEU A 158 26.17 21.96 -1.10
N SER A 159 25.70 21.51 -2.27
CA SER A 159 25.80 20.12 -2.73
C SER A 159 26.49 20.00 -4.09
N ARG A 160 26.90 18.78 -4.47
CA ARG A 160 27.49 18.49 -5.80
C ARG A 160 26.76 17.41 -6.59
N ASP A 161 25.77 16.77 -5.97
CA ASP A 161 24.98 15.70 -6.54
C ASP A 161 23.59 15.66 -5.92
N TRP A 162 22.75 14.78 -6.44
CA TRP A 162 21.35 14.64 -6.06
C TRP A 162 21.14 14.26 -4.59
N TRP A 163 21.93 13.30 -4.08
CA TRP A 163 21.79 12.81 -2.71
C TRP A 163 22.30 13.84 -1.69
N GLY A 164 23.39 14.53 -2.02
CA GLY A 164 23.86 15.68 -1.26
C GLY A 164 22.78 16.75 -1.14
N PHE A 165 22.08 17.06 -2.24
CA PHE A 165 20.97 18.00 -2.23
C PHE A 165 19.85 17.56 -1.28
N LEU A 166 19.38 16.31 -1.39
CA LEU A 166 18.32 15.80 -0.52
C LEU A 166 18.73 15.77 0.96
N SER A 167 19.95 15.33 1.27
CA SER A 167 20.49 15.33 2.64
C SER A 167 20.62 16.75 3.20
N ALA A 168 21.10 17.71 2.40
CA ALA A 168 21.21 19.11 2.80
C ALA A 168 19.83 19.74 3.03
N LEU A 169 18.86 19.47 2.15
CA LEU A 169 17.47 19.93 2.30
C LEU A 169 16.86 19.41 3.60
N GLN A 170 17.02 18.11 3.86
CA GLN A 170 16.61 17.48 5.10
C GLN A 170 17.25 18.14 6.33
N ARG A 171 18.56 18.38 6.29
CA ARG A 171 19.27 18.99 7.43
C ARG A 171 18.86 20.44 7.69
N LEU A 172 18.47 21.19 6.66
CA LEU A 172 17.92 22.54 6.80
C LEU A 172 16.51 22.51 7.40
N ARG A 173 15.66 21.61 6.90
CA ARG A 173 14.23 21.54 7.19
C ARG A 173 13.91 20.90 8.55
N TYR A 174 14.71 19.95 8.99
CA TYR A 174 14.50 19.19 10.22
C TYR A 174 15.64 19.36 11.21
N ARG A 175 15.30 19.45 12.50
CA ARG A 175 16.27 19.46 13.61
C ARG A 175 17.17 18.23 13.51
N ASP A 176 18.48 18.48 13.44
CA ASP A 176 19.53 17.47 13.30
C ASP A 176 19.35 16.50 12.11
N GLY A 177 18.55 16.89 11.10
CA GLY A 177 18.25 16.06 9.94
C GLY A 177 17.32 14.87 10.23
N GLN A 178 16.60 14.86 11.35
CA GLN A 178 15.62 13.79 11.63
C GLN A 178 14.30 14.12 10.96
N VAL A 179 13.94 13.42 9.86
CA VAL A 179 12.65 13.65 9.20
C VAL A 179 11.52 13.29 10.16
N GLY A 180 10.67 14.28 10.44
CA GLY A 180 9.50 14.09 11.27
C GLY A 180 8.70 15.37 11.54
N MET A 181 7.42 15.23 11.82
CA MET A 181 6.48 16.33 12.06
C MET A 181 6.91 17.18 13.26
N LEU A 182 7.36 16.54 14.35
CA LEU A 182 7.82 17.21 15.56
C LEU A 182 9.23 17.81 15.44
N THR A 183 10.05 17.27 14.55
CA THR A 183 11.43 17.71 14.31
C THR A 183 11.54 18.75 13.20
N ARG A 184 10.50 18.93 12.37
CA ARG A 184 10.42 19.98 11.35
C ARG A 184 10.50 21.37 11.97
N ASN A 185 11.27 22.25 11.35
CA ASN A 185 11.54 23.61 11.82
C ASN A 185 10.38 24.59 11.48
N HIS A 186 9.21 24.41 12.12
CA HIS A 186 7.96 25.13 11.79
C HIS A 186 7.99 26.66 12.01
N TRP A 187 8.71 27.14 13.03
CA TRP A 187 8.81 28.56 13.33
C TRP A 187 10.14 29.13 12.81
N THR A 188 10.12 29.95 11.76
CA THR A 188 11.36 30.38 11.09
C THR A 188 12.35 31.06 12.05
N VAL A 189 11.90 32.04 12.85
CA VAL A 189 12.78 32.72 13.81
C VAL A 189 13.01 31.89 15.07
N GLY A 190 11.99 31.14 15.51
CA GLY A 190 12.03 30.40 16.77
C GLY A 190 12.85 29.13 16.72
N TRP A 191 12.73 28.37 15.62
CA TRP A 191 13.31 27.03 15.46
C TRP A 191 14.25 26.94 14.26
N TRP A 192 13.84 27.40 13.08
CA TRP A 192 14.67 27.27 11.86
C TRP A 192 15.99 28.04 11.96
N ASN A 193 15.95 29.31 12.37
CA ASN A 193 17.13 30.14 12.53
C ASN A 193 18.11 29.52 13.57
N PRO A 194 17.70 29.15 14.81
CA PRO A 194 18.59 28.46 15.74
C PRO A 194 19.10 27.11 15.26
N ALA A 195 18.23 26.26 14.69
CA ALA A 195 18.62 24.92 14.21
C ALA A 195 19.63 24.98 13.04
N ASN A 196 19.66 26.10 12.32
CA ASN A 196 20.58 26.37 11.23
C ASN A 196 21.68 27.39 11.56
N ALA A 197 21.84 27.78 12.84
CA ALA A 197 22.88 28.75 13.27
C ALA A 197 24.32 28.21 13.13
N TYR A 198 24.48 26.89 12.99
CA TYR A 198 25.75 26.29 12.60
C TYR A 198 26.15 26.72 11.18
N LEU A 199 25.19 26.93 10.27
CA LEU A 199 25.41 27.29 8.87
C LEU A 199 25.32 28.80 8.62
N PHE A 200 24.40 29.47 9.32
CA PHE A 200 24.15 30.90 9.18
C PHE A 200 24.61 31.69 10.39
N GLU A 201 25.09 32.91 10.14
CA GLU A 201 25.31 33.93 11.13
C GLU A 201 24.17 34.95 11.10
N ASP A 202 23.58 35.27 12.25
CA ASP A 202 22.60 36.34 12.39
C ASP A 202 23.31 37.70 12.45
N LEU A 203 23.12 38.53 11.42
CA LEU A 203 23.79 39.82 11.29
C LEU A 203 22.98 40.98 11.87
N THR A 204 21.73 40.73 12.27
CA THR A 204 20.73 41.77 12.52
C THR A 204 21.18 42.82 13.53
N GLU A 205 21.89 42.41 14.59
CA GLU A 205 22.38 43.32 15.64
C GLU A 205 23.74 43.97 15.31
N ARG A 206 24.38 43.56 14.21
CA ARG A 206 25.70 44.05 13.78
C ARG A 206 25.58 45.12 12.69
N LEU A 207 24.52 45.04 11.86
CA LEU A 207 24.26 45.96 10.77
C LEU A 207 23.99 47.39 11.27
N ALA A 208 24.36 48.41 10.47
CA ALA A 208 24.31 49.83 10.83
C ALA A 208 25.01 50.15 12.17
N GLY A 209 26.00 49.33 12.54
CA GLY A 209 26.71 49.40 13.82
C GLY A 209 25.83 49.18 15.04
N GLY A 210 24.82 48.31 14.93
CA GLY A 210 23.97 47.87 16.05
C GLY A 210 22.94 48.87 16.55
N ARG A 211 22.75 49.99 15.83
CA ARG A 211 21.83 51.07 16.21
C ARG A 211 20.49 51.04 15.48
N ALA A 212 20.25 50.02 14.66
CA ALA A 212 19.07 49.92 13.79
C ALA A 212 18.04 48.90 14.27
N CYS A 213 18.38 48.01 15.22
CA CYS A 213 17.49 46.93 15.61
C CYS A 213 16.55 47.30 16.78
N VAL A 214 15.37 46.68 16.81
CA VAL A 214 14.39 46.75 17.88
C VAL A 214 14.00 45.34 18.35
N PRO A 215 13.56 45.16 19.60
CA PRO A 215 13.22 43.85 20.13
C PRO A 215 11.95 43.27 19.51
N MET A 216 11.91 41.94 19.42
CA MET A 216 10.79 41.11 18.97
C MET A 216 10.59 39.95 19.94
N ASN A 217 9.35 39.76 20.37
CA ASN A 217 8.98 38.72 21.33
C ASN A 217 7.81 37.91 20.79
N LYS A 218 7.85 36.59 20.96
CA LYS A 218 6.75 35.69 20.62
C LYS A 218 6.65 34.56 21.63
N LEU A 219 5.42 34.25 22.05
CA LEU A 219 5.13 33.00 22.74
C LEU A 219 4.77 31.95 21.69
N ILE A 220 5.60 30.93 21.57
CA ILE A 220 5.36 29.76 20.74
C ILE A 220 4.63 28.73 21.61
N ARG A 221 3.56 28.14 21.07
CA ARG A 221 2.75 27.14 21.76
C ARG A 221 2.73 25.84 20.95
N PRO A 222 3.77 25.00 21.03
CA PRO A 222 3.90 23.82 20.19
C PRO A 222 2.72 22.85 20.35
N ALA A 223 2.32 22.52 21.58
CA ALA A 223 1.18 21.62 21.84
C ALA A 223 -0.12 22.10 21.20
N ALA A 224 -0.38 23.42 21.18
CA ALA A 224 -1.56 23.97 20.52
C ALA A 224 -1.52 23.79 18.99
N PHE A 225 -0.34 23.90 18.39
CA PHE A 225 -0.14 23.71 16.94
C PHE A 225 -0.22 22.23 16.54
N PHE A 226 0.45 21.34 17.28
CA PHE A 226 0.53 19.91 16.94
C PHE A 226 -0.74 19.12 17.27
N ARG A 227 -1.68 19.72 18.00
CA ARG A 227 -2.99 19.12 18.26
C ARG A 227 -3.73 18.68 17.02
N GLN A 228 -3.57 19.38 15.90
CA GLN A 228 -4.20 19.00 14.63
C GLN A 228 -3.66 17.69 14.02
N PHE A 229 -2.49 17.23 14.48
CA PHE A 229 -1.86 15.95 14.10
C PHE A 229 -1.95 14.91 15.22
N ASN A 230 -2.58 15.26 16.34
CA ASN A 230 -2.57 14.52 17.60
C ASN A 230 -1.16 14.17 18.13
N LEU A 231 -0.19 15.09 17.96
CA LEU A 231 1.18 14.92 18.42
C LEU A 231 1.58 15.99 19.44
N GLY A 232 2.63 15.73 20.22
CA GLY A 232 3.37 16.74 21.00
C GLY A 232 2.55 17.49 22.07
N GLN A 233 1.54 16.85 22.66
CA GLN A 233 0.67 17.50 23.66
C GLN A 233 1.37 17.80 24.99
N ASP A 234 2.51 17.15 25.22
CA ASP A 234 3.41 17.32 26.35
C ASP A 234 4.45 18.43 26.13
N LEU A 235 4.54 19.00 24.92
CA LEU A 235 5.52 20.06 24.61
C LEU A 235 5.18 21.37 25.35
N PRO A 236 6.15 21.98 26.06
CA PRO A 236 5.92 23.21 26.83
C PRO A 236 5.77 24.44 25.91
N ASP A 237 5.09 25.48 26.43
CA ASP A 237 5.11 26.81 25.83
C ASP A 237 6.55 27.39 25.84
N GLU A 238 7.00 27.94 24.72
CA GLU A 238 8.35 28.47 24.54
C GLU A 238 8.33 29.99 24.34
N ARG A 239 9.14 30.74 25.10
CA ARG A 239 9.31 32.19 24.89
C ARG A 239 10.48 32.46 23.97
N MET A 240 10.18 32.90 22.75
CA MET A 240 11.16 33.34 21.77
C MET A 240 11.45 34.84 21.93
N THR A 241 12.73 35.18 22.09
CA THR A 241 13.22 36.57 22.10
C THR A 241 14.24 36.75 20.97
N SER A 242 14.12 37.84 20.22
CA SER A 242 14.98 38.16 19.07
C SER A 242 14.94 39.68 18.83
N THR A 243 15.69 40.15 17.84
CA THR A 243 15.63 41.52 17.31
C THR A 243 15.35 41.52 15.81
N TYR A 244 14.89 42.65 15.29
CA TYR A 244 14.73 42.94 13.86
C TYR A 244 15.03 44.40 13.53
N ILE A 245 15.30 44.72 12.28
CA ILE A 245 15.55 46.07 11.78
C ILE A 245 14.24 46.64 11.20
N PRO A 246 13.69 47.74 11.74
CA PRO A 246 12.45 48.34 11.24
C PRO A 246 12.55 48.77 9.79
N THR A 247 11.42 48.72 9.07
CA THR A 247 11.33 49.09 7.64
C THR A 247 11.98 50.45 7.35
N GLU A 248 11.80 51.44 8.22
CA GLU A 248 12.34 52.80 8.05
C GLU A 248 13.86 52.87 8.16
N ARG A 249 14.47 51.87 8.80
CA ARG A 249 15.92 51.77 9.04
C ARG A 249 16.62 50.86 8.04
N VAL A 250 15.88 50.16 7.16
CA VAL A 250 16.48 49.31 6.12
C VAL A 250 17.38 50.08 5.14
N PRO A 251 17.10 51.33 4.74
CA PRO A 251 18.02 52.11 3.92
C PRO A 251 19.43 52.26 4.51
N ASP A 252 19.55 52.26 5.84
CA ASP A 252 20.84 52.42 6.54
C ASP A 252 21.77 51.21 6.34
N ILE A 253 21.21 50.02 6.06
CA ILE A 253 21.94 48.75 6.00
C ILE A 253 22.18 48.25 4.58
N LEU A 254 21.57 48.87 3.56
CA LEU A 254 21.63 48.37 2.18
C LEU A 254 23.07 48.10 1.75
N GLY A 255 23.98 49.03 2.03
CA GLY A 255 25.41 48.93 1.69
C GLY A 255 26.17 47.75 2.31
N GLU A 256 25.60 47.10 3.33
CA GLU A 256 26.20 45.97 4.05
C GLU A 256 25.61 44.61 3.64
N LEU A 257 24.46 44.61 2.95
CA LEU A 257 23.81 43.41 2.42
C LEU A 257 24.60 42.84 1.24
N ARG A 258 24.54 41.52 1.09
CA ARG A 258 25.27 40.74 0.08
C ARG A 258 24.35 39.71 -0.57
N ASP A 259 24.76 39.25 -1.75
CA ASP A 259 24.13 38.12 -2.40
C ASP A 259 24.04 36.91 -1.46
N GLY A 260 22.89 36.24 -1.49
CA GLY A 260 22.64 35.04 -0.71
C GLY A 260 22.40 35.30 0.78
N ASP A 261 22.29 36.54 1.24
CA ASP A 261 21.76 36.82 2.58
C ASP A 261 20.30 36.36 2.67
N PHE A 262 19.97 35.55 3.67
CA PHE A 262 18.61 35.13 3.96
C PHE A 262 17.86 36.23 4.70
N VAL A 263 16.70 36.61 4.18
CA VAL A 263 15.86 37.66 4.74
C VAL A 263 14.61 37.04 5.35
N ASN A 264 14.39 37.31 6.62
CA ASN A 264 13.09 37.13 7.28
C ASN A 264 12.33 38.46 7.21
N ILE A 265 11.16 38.48 6.57
CA ILE A 265 10.23 39.62 6.61
C ILE A 265 9.42 39.52 7.89
N ILE A 266 9.58 40.52 8.76
CA ILE A 266 8.90 40.58 10.05
C ILE A 266 7.58 41.31 9.87
N ARG A 267 6.50 40.66 10.32
CA ARG A 267 5.15 41.18 10.34
C ARG A 267 4.57 41.20 11.75
N GLY A 268 3.52 41.98 11.93
CA GLY A 268 2.69 41.98 13.13
C GLY A 268 2.33 43.36 13.63
N ASP A 269 2.23 43.50 14.95
CA ASP A 269 1.98 44.76 15.66
C ASP A 269 3.03 44.98 16.76
N ASP A 270 2.86 45.99 17.61
CA ASP A 270 3.80 46.28 18.70
C ASP A 270 3.77 45.22 19.82
N ARG A 271 2.73 44.37 19.86
CA ARG A 271 2.52 43.34 20.88
C ARG A 271 2.96 41.96 20.41
N LEU A 272 2.86 41.66 19.12
CA LEU A 272 3.18 40.36 18.54
C LEU A 272 3.88 40.53 17.19
N GLN A 273 5.13 40.09 17.10
CA GLN A 273 5.88 40.04 15.84
C GLN A 273 6.22 38.60 15.46
N TRP A 274 6.24 38.30 14.16
CA TRP A 274 6.65 37.00 13.62
C TRP A 274 7.28 37.15 12.23
N ALA A 275 8.09 36.17 11.81
CA ALA A 275 8.48 36.07 10.41
C ALA A 275 7.26 35.61 9.59
N GLY A 276 6.76 36.50 8.73
CA GLY A 276 5.60 36.24 7.90
C GLY A 276 5.94 35.88 6.45
N HIS A 277 7.20 36.03 6.05
CA HIS A 277 7.69 35.72 4.71
C HIS A 277 9.23 35.63 4.71
N THR A 278 9.81 34.98 3.69
CA THR A 278 11.27 34.91 3.54
C THR A 278 11.71 34.92 2.07
N GLY A 279 13.00 35.12 1.83
CA GLY A 279 13.64 35.14 0.51
C GLY A 279 15.14 35.39 0.65
N LEU A 280 15.79 35.59 -0.49
CA LEU A 280 17.22 35.85 -0.61
C LEU A 280 17.47 37.29 -1.04
N ILE A 281 18.55 37.89 -0.55
CA ILE A 281 19.09 39.12 -1.16
C ILE A 281 19.78 38.75 -2.47
N ALA A 282 19.47 39.52 -3.50
CA ALA A 282 20.16 39.50 -4.78
C ALA A 282 20.64 40.92 -5.12
N ILE A 283 21.92 41.08 -5.43
CA ILE A 283 22.52 42.36 -5.83
C ILE A 283 22.41 42.51 -7.35
N GLY A 284 21.87 43.66 -7.77
CA GLY A 284 21.72 44.04 -9.17
C GLY A 284 23.03 44.52 -9.79
N PRO A 285 23.14 44.52 -11.13
CA PRO A 285 24.30 45.08 -11.84
C PRO A 285 24.58 46.56 -11.55
N ASP A 286 23.55 47.29 -11.10
CA ASP A 286 23.55 48.71 -10.74
C ASP A 286 23.65 48.94 -9.21
N ASP A 287 24.14 47.95 -8.46
CA ASP A 287 24.23 47.94 -7.00
C ASP A 287 22.86 47.97 -6.27
N SER A 288 21.75 47.76 -6.99
CA SER A 288 20.42 47.63 -6.39
C SER A 288 20.36 46.43 -5.45
N VAL A 289 19.60 46.55 -4.37
CA VAL A 289 19.37 45.45 -3.42
C VAL A 289 17.96 44.91 -3.64
N ASN A 290 17.90 43.75 -4.27
CA ASN A 290 16.65 43.08 -4.60
C ASN A 290 16.33 41.97 -3.60
N PHE A 291 15.03 41.68 -3.50
CA PHE A 291 14.46 40.59 -2.76
C PHE A 291 13.98 39.53 -3.77
N LEU A 292 14.61 38.36 -3.74
CA LEU A 292 14.33 37.23 -4.61
C LEU A 292 13.59 36.17 -3.80
N HIS A 293 12.33 35.91 -4.13
CA HIS A 293 11.45 35.09 -3.29
C HIS A 293 10.31 34.42 -4.06
N SER A 294 9.76 33.36 -3.46
CA SER A 294 8.52 32.72 -3.94
C SER A 294 7.29 33.32 -3.26
N VAL A 295 6.35 33.82 -4.06
CA VAL A 295 5.05 34.36 -3.61
C VAL A 295 4.02 34.18 -4.72
N SER A 296 2.73 34.13 -4.39
CA SER A 296 1.70 34.02 -5.43
C SER A 296 1.77 35.17 -6.47
N PRO A 297 1.75 34.87 -7.78
CA PRO A 297 1.56 33.53 -8.38
C PRO A 297 2.86 32.74 -8.63
N HIS A 298 4.05 33.34 -8.57
CA HIS A 298 5.32 32.70 -8.91
C HIS A 298 6.54 33.39 -8.26
N VAL A 299 7.70 32.71 -8.26
CA VAL A 299 9.00 33.27 -7.89
C VAL A 299 9.34 34.51 -8.72
N ARG A 300 9.77 35.58 -8.05
CA ARG A 300 10.13 36.86 -8.65
C ARG A 300 11.23 37.60 -7.90
N GLU A 301 11.86 38.56 -8.57
CA GLU A 301 12.88 39.47 -8.04
C GLU A 301 12.31 40.90 -8.06
N GLU A 302 12.29 41.58 -6.92
CA GLU A 302 11.80 42.97 -6.81
C GLU A 302 12.63 43.79 -5.81
N SER A 303 12.56 45.12 -5.85
CA SER A 303 13.29 46.01 -4.93
C SER A 303 12.91 45.71 -3.47
N LEU A 304 13.91 45.44 -2.61
CA LEU A 304 13.67 45.15 -1.19
C LEU A 304 12.94 46.30 -0.49
N VAL A 305 13.35 47.54 -0.77
CA VAL A 305 12.77 48.74 -0.16
C VAL A 305 11.32 48.92 -0.57
N ASP A 306 11.01 48.72 -1.85
CA ASP A 306 9.65 48.91 -2.35
C ASP A 306 8.72 47.80 -1.87
N TYR A 307 9.21 46.55 -1.81
CA TYR A 307 8.49 45.43 -1.21
C TYR A 307 8.11 45.73 0.25
N LEU A 308 9.07 46.18 1.07
CA LEU A 308 8.84 46.47 2.48
C LEU A 308 7.87 47.63 2.70
N ARG A 309 7.98 48.70 1.91
CA ARG A 309 7.03 49.81 1.93
C ARG A 309 5.62 49.35 1.58
N ALA A 310 5.48 48.51 0.55
CA ALA A 310 4.19 47.93 0.18
C ALA A 310 3.64 47.00 1.27
N ASP A 311 4.49 46.20 1.92
CA ASP A 311 4.09 45.32 3.03
C ASP A 311 3.65 46.09 4.28
N GLN A 312 4.35 47.18 4.59
CA GLN A 312 3.98 48.10 5.66
C GLN A 312 2.67 48.84 5.34
N ALA A 313 2.48 49.27 4.09
CA ALA A 313 1.23 49.91 3.65
C ALA A 313 0.01 48.98 3.74
N ARG A 314 0.21 47.66 3.65
CA ARG A 314 -0.82 46.64 3.94
C ARG A 314 -1.12 46.47 5.43
N GLY A 315 -0.43 47.20 6.31
CA GLY A 315 -0.71 47.31 7.75
C GLY A 315 -0.02 46.29 8.66
N SER A 316 0.69 45.30 8.09
CA SER A 316 1.36 44.25 8.89
C SER A 316 2.88 44.27 8.83
N GLY A 317 3.51 44.85 7.82
CA GLY A 317 4.97 44.88 7.68
C GLY A 317 5.65 45.70 8.78
N ARG A 318 6.69 45.12 9.41
CA ARG A 318 7.47 45.75 10.49
C ARG A 318 8.93 45.97 10.14
N GLY A 319 9.54 45.05 9.39
CA GLY A 319 10.93 45.17 9.01
C GLY A 319 11.56 43.84 8.63
N VAL A 320 12.86 43.71 8.85
CA VAL A 320 13.64 42.55 8.40
C VAL A 320 14.57 42.01 9.48
N LYS A 321 14.86 40.71 9.40
CA LYS A 321 15.95 40.05 10.11
C LYS A 321 16.84 39.36 9.09
N ILE A 322 18.16 39.54 9.19
CA ILE A 322 19.13 39.16 8.15
C ILE A 322 20.08 38.10 8.66
N LEU A 323 20.19 36.99 7.94
CA LEU A 323 21.14 35.92 8.19
C LEU A 323 22.08 35.76 6.99
N ARG A 324 23.35 35.47 7.24
CA ARG A 324 24.38 35.29 6.21
C ARG A 324 25.00 33.91 6.32
N LEU A 325 25.20 33.23 5.18
CA LEU A 325 25.98 31.99 5.16
C LEU A 325 27.39 32.24 5.69
N ARG A 326 27.87 31.34 6.56
CA ARG A 326 29.25 31.40 7.04
C ARG A 326 30.23 31.05 5.90
N PRO A 327 31.45 31.63 5.87
CA PRO A 327 32.42 31.35 4.81
C PRO A 327 32.79 29.86 4.66
N ASP A 328 32.72 29.09 5.73
CA ASP A 328 32.99 27.65 5.79
C ASP A 328 31.72 26.78 5.70
N ALA A 329 30.61 27.32 5.18
CA ALA A 329 29.29 26.69 5.16
C ALA A 329 29.27 25.26 4.59
N GLU A 330 29.99 24.99 3.49
CA GLU A 330 30.05 23.64 2.91
C GLU A 330 30.70 22.62 3.85
N ALA A 331 31.80 23.00 4.51
CA ALA A 331 32.50 22.13 5.45
C ALA A 331 31.61 21.84 6.67
N ARG A 332 30.86 22.85 7.12
CA ARG A 332 29.90 22.71 8.22
C ARG A 332 28.73 21.83 7.85
N MET A 333 28.16 21.98 6.66
CA MET A 333 27.10 21.09 6.15
C MET A 333 27.61 19.65 6.08
N ARG A 334 28.79 19.42 5.47
CA ARG A 334 29.40 18.09 5.41
C ARG A 334 29.61 17.47 6.79
N SER A 335 30.09 18.25 7.75
CA SER A 335 30.25 17.80 9.14
C SER A 335 28.93 17.49 9.82
N ALA A 336 27.87 18.26 9.53
CA ALA A 336 26.54 18.03 10.09
C ALA A 336 25.88 16.77 9.52
N LEU A 337 26.07 16.49 8.23
CA LEU A 337 25.54 15.29 7.58
C LEU A 337 26.26 14.01 7.99
N ALA A 338 27.47 14.11 8.54
CA ALA A 338 28.21 12.97 9.05
C ALA A 338 27.77 12.52 10.47
N SER A 339 26.87 13.24 11.15
CA SER A 339 26.40 12.83 12.48
C SER A 339 25.42 11.66 12.38
N ALA A 340 25.54 10.68 13.29
CA ALA A 340 24.78 9.42 13.27
C ALA A 340 23.26 9.57 13.58
N SER A 341 22.76 10.79 13.72
CA SER A 341 21.40 11.10 14.18
C SER A 341 20.40 11.40 13.08
N ALA A 342 20.85 11.66 11.83
CA ALA A 342 19.97 12.02 10.72
C ALA A 342 19.25 10.81 10.12
N THR A 343 18.02 10.98 9.63
CA THR A 343 17.31 9.91 8.90
C THR A 343 18.08 9.60 7.62
N PRO A 344 18.46 8.33 7.33
CA PRO A 344 19.17 8.03 6.10
C PRO A 344 18.33 8.33 4.86
N ILE A 345 18.90 9.03 3.88
CA ILE A 345 18.24 9.31 2.59
C ILE A 345 19.05 8.74 1.43
N SER A 346 18.51 7.69 0.83
CA SER A 346 19.05 6.99 -0.34
C SER A 346 17.89 6.36 -1.11
N ALA A 347 18.16 5.83 -2.31
CA ALA A 347 17.13 5.10 -3.07
C ALA A 347 16.61 3.91 -2.26
N GLU A 348 17.50 3.18 -1.58
CA GLU A 348 17.16 2.04 -0.72
C GLU A 348 16.31 2.47 0.49
N SER A 349 16.68 3.54 1.20
CA SER A 349 15.90 3.98 2.37
C SER A 349 14.53 4.51 1.99
N LEU A 350 14.40 5.18 0.83
CA LEU A 350 13.13 5.64 0.29
C LEU A 350 12.24 4.46 -0.14
N HIS A 351 12.80 3.47 -0.85
CA HIS A 351 12.09 2.25 -1.21
C HIS A 351 11.56 1.51 0.04
N LEU A 352 12.42 1.31 1.05
CA LEU A 352 12.01 0.69 2.31
C LEU A 352 10.95 1.50 3.07
N ALA A 353 11.04 2.84 3.05
CA ALA A 353 10.04 3.71 3.65
C ALA A 353 8.69 3.64 2.90
N LEU A 354 8.71 3.57 1.57
CA LEU A 354 7.52 3.38 0.74
C LEU A 354 6.83 2.04 1.02
N LEU A 355 7.59 0.95 1.15
CA LEU A 355 7.04 -0.36 1.50
C LEU A 355 6.40 -0.41 2.90
N ARG A 356 6.83 0.48 3.81
CA ARG A 356 6.35 0.55 5.19
C ARG A 356 5.21 1.55 5.40
N THR A 357 4.92 2.40 4.41
CA THR A 357 3.93 3.46 4.60
C THR A 357 2.51 2.89 4.69
N PRO A 358 1.71 3.24 5.70
CA PRO A 358 0.32 2.79 5.81
C PRO A 358 -0.61 3.49 4.80
N LEU A 359 -0.11 4.51 4.09
CA LEU A 359 -0.84 5.17 3.01
C LEU A 359 -0.90 4.33 1.74
N MET A 360 -0.06 3.29 1.65
CA MET A 360 -0.03 2.39 0.50
C MET A 360 -1.42 1.80 0.23
N PRO A 361 -1.94 1.89 -1.01
CA PRO A 361 -3.08 1.11 -1.41
C PRO A 361 -2.64 -0.33 -1.68
N THR A 362 -3.29 -1.30 -1.03
CA THR A 362 -3.11 -2.73 -1.32
C THR A 362 -3.23 -2.99 -2.82
N GLY A 363 -2.16 -3.52 -3.43
CA GLY A 363 -2.07 -3.80 -4.87
C GLY A 363 -1.59 -2.63 -5.73
N ALA A 364 -0.85 -1.65 -5.19
CA ALA A 364 -0.22 -0.61 -6.01
C ALA A 364 0.80 -1.26 -6.96
N PRO A 365 0.98 -0.73 -8.19
CA PRO A 365 1.93 -1.32 -9.14
C PRO A 365 3.35 -1.26 -8.58
N ASP A 366 4.17 -2.26 -8.89
CA ASP A 366 5.57 -2.35 -8.41
C ASP A 366 6.38 -1.09 -8.75
N SER A 367 6.05 -0.46 -9.89
CA SER A 367 6.65 0.82 -10.32
C SER A 367 6.52 1.95 -9.30
N TYR A 368 5.50 1.93 -8.44
CA TYR A 368 5.32 2.90 -7.36
C TYR A 368 6.37 2.74 -6.25
N PHE A 369 6.79 1.50 -5.96
CA PHE A 369 7.79 1.21 -4.93
C PHE A 369 9.21 1.28 -5.47
N ASP A 370 9.42 0.79 -6.69
CA ASP A 370 10.74 0.72 -7.31
C ASP A 370 11.23 2.10 -7.76
N ASP A 371 10.31 2.96 -8.18
CA ASP A 371 10.61 4.34 -8.55
C ASP A 371 10.01 5.33 -7.54
N TRP A 372 10.79 5.58 -6.48
CA TRP A 372 10.40 6.54 -5.46
C TRP A 372 10.09 7.95 -6.00
N LYS A 373 10.59 8.32 -7.19
CA LYS A 373 10.25 9.61 -7.82
C LYS A 373 8.81 9.64 -8.28
N GLN A 374 8.28 8.53 -8.82
CA GLN A 374 6.86 8.43 -9.15
C GLN A 374 5.99 8.61 -7.90
N ALA A 375 6.41 8.06 -6.76
CA ALA A 375 5.70 8.26 -5.51
C ALA A 375 5.71 9.74 -5.06
N MET A 376 6.86 10.42 -5.12
CA MET A 376 6.95 11.85 -4.77
C MET A 376 6.15 12.72 -5.73
N ASP A 377 6.20 12.42 -7.01
CA ASP A 377 5.41 13.09 -8.03
C ASP A 377 3.91 12.89 -7.82
N LEU A 378 3.47 11.69 -7.45
CA LEU A 378 2.08 11.44 -7.11
C LEU A 378 1.67 12.28 -5.90
N GLN A 379 2.50 12.37 -4.86
CA GLN A 379 2.21 13.22 -3.70
C GLN A 379 2.23 14.71 -4.05
N ALA A 380 3.02 15.13 -5.03
CA ALA A 380 3.02 16.50 -5.55
C ALA A 380 1.82 16.80 -6.47
N TYR A 381 1.21 15.79 -7.08
CA TYR A 381 0.14 15.98 -8.07
C TYR A 381 -1.09 16.63 -7.45
N ARG A 382 -1.71 17.57 -8.18
CA ARG A 382 -2.92 18.29 -7.78
C ARG A 382 -3.92 18.24 -8.94
N LEU A 383 -5.10 17.70 -8.68
CA LEU A 383 -6.23 17.80 -9.60
C LEU A 383 -7.02 19.07 -9.27
N GLU A 384 -6.72 20.16 -9.94
CA GLU A 384 -7.38 21.46 -9.76
C GLU A 384 -8.32 21.77 -10.92
N THR A 385 -9.02 22.90 -10.85
CA THR A 385 -10.01 23.34 -11.85
C THR A 385 -9.37 23.66 -13.21
N ASP A 386 -8.08 24.00 -13.22
CA ASP A 386 -7.28 24.31 -14.41
C ASP A 386 -6.41 23.14 -14.88
N THR A 387 -6.51 21.97 -14.23
CA THR A 387 -5.75 20.78 -14.64
C THR A 387 -6.21 20.31 -16.01
N PRO A 388 -5.32 20.31 -17.03
CA PRO A 388 -5.68 19.93 -18.38
C PRO A 388 -5.97 18.42 -18.48
N CYS A 389 -6.87 18.04 -19.39
CA CYS A 389 -7.03 16.64 -19.75
C CYS A 389 -5.88 16.17 -20.64
N ASP A 390 -5.49 14.91 -20.50
CA ASP A 390 -4.70 14.19 -21.49
C ASP A 390 -5.50 14.06 -22.78
N ALA A 391 -4.99 14.64 -23.87
CA ALA A 391 -5.75 14.80 -25.11
C ALA A 391 -6.14 13.45 -25.76
N GLU A 392 -5.28 12.44 -25.65
CA GLU A 392 -5.54 11.11 -26.23
C GLU A 392 -6.59 10.36 -25.41
N LEU A 393 -6.43 10.35 -24.08
CA LEU A 393 -7.34 9.69 -23.15
C LEU A 393 -8.72 10.36 -23.15
N GLU A 394 -8.79 11.69 -23.25
CA GLU A 394 -10.06 12.41 -23.39
C GLU A 394 -10.77 12.08 -24.70
N ALA A 395 -10.02 11.99 -25.82
CA ALA A 395 -10.60 11.59 -27.10
C ALA A 395 -11.15 10.16 -27.06
N ALA A 396 -10.44 9.22 -26.42
CA ALA A 396 -10.90 7.85 -26.21
C ALA A 396 -12.17 7.82 -25.34
N LEU A 397 -12.16 8.52 -24.20
CA LEU A 397 -13.31 8.62 -23.29
C LEU A 397 -14.55 9.20 -23.99
N ARG A 398 -14.37 10.23 -24.83
CA ARG A 398 -15.46 10.83 -25.62
C ARG A 398 -16.07 9.85 -26.62
N LYS A 399 -15.25 9.01 -27.26
CA LYS A 399 -15.73 7.97 -28.19
C LYS A 399 -16.57 6.92 -27.45
N LEU A 400 -16.12 6.47 -26.27
CA LEU A 400 -16.86 5.54 -25.43
C LEU A 400 -18.20 6.15 -24.97
N ASP A 401 -18.17 7.40 -24.49
CA ASP A 401 -19.37 8.12 -24.07
C ASP A 401 -20.43 8.20 -25.17
N VAL A 402 -20.03 8.62 -26.39
CA VAL A 402 -20.94 8.72 -27.54
C VAL A 402 -21.53 7.36 -27.91
N SER A 403 -20.70 6.31 -27.91
CA SER A 403 -21.13 4.93 -28.22
C SER A 403 -22.20 4.45 -27.24
N VAL A 404 -21.91 4.54 -25.94
CA VAL A 404 -22.82 4.09 -24.88
C VAL A 404 -24.09 4.96 -24.85
N ALA A 405 -23.96 6.29 -24.90
CA ALA A 405 -25.09 7.20 -24.82
C ALA A 405 -26.06 7.06 -26.00
N THR A 406 -25.56 6.76 -27.20
CA THR A 406 -26.41 6.54 -28.40
C THR A 406 -27.29 5.30 -28.21
N VAL A 407 -26.74 4.20 -27.68
CA VAL A 407 -27.52 2.97 -27.40
C VAL A 407 -28.57 3.20 -26.31
N LEU A 408 -28.33 4.14 -25.40
CA LEU A 408 -29.19 4.43 -24.26
C LEU A 408 -30.14 5.61 -24.46
N ASP A 409 -30.07 6.27 -25.61
CA ASP A 409 -30.83 7.49 -25.96
C ASP A 409 -30.64 8.63 -24.94
N MET A 410 -29.37 8.89 -24.56
CA MET A 410 -29.03 9.89 -23.54
C MET A 410 -28.47 11.17 -24.17
N LEU A 411 -28.94 12.33 -23.68
CA LEU A 411 -28.40 13.64 -24.07
C LEU A 411 -27.10 13.96 -23.33
N GLU A 412 -26.21 14.71 -23.98
CA GLU A 412 -24.92 15.10 -23.38
C GLU A 412 -25.12 15.94 -22.11
N ALA A 413 -26.16 16.77 -22.10
CA ALA A 413 -26.53 17.55 -20.92
C ALA A 413 -26.93 16.70 -19.71
N ASP A 414 -27.24 15.42 -19.86
CA ASP A 414 -27.73 14.60 -18.73
C ASP A 414 -26.63 13.75 -18.09
N ARG A 415 -25.36 13.94 -18.47
CA ARG A 415 -24.25 13.11 -18.02
C ARG A 415 -22.93 13.89 -17.86
N ALA A 416 -22.13 13.41 -16.91
CA ALA A 416 -20.72 13.76 -16.74
C ALA A 416 -19.96 12.51 -16.32
N ILE A 417 -18.72 12.36 -16.79
CA ILE A 417 -17.86 11.21 -16.50
C ILE A 417 -16.41 11.68 -16.49
N GLY A 418 -15.59 11.12 -15.61
CA GLY A 418 -14.17 11.45 -15.56
C GLY A 418 -13.37 10.32 -14.95
N LEU A 419 -12.12 10.23 -15.39
CA LEU A 419 -11.17 9.23 -14.97
C LEU A 419 -9.79 9.87 -14.71
N LEU A 420 -9.09 9.36 -13.71
CA LEU A 420 -7.68 9.66 -13.47
C LEU A 420 -6.92 8.34 -13.36
N ASP A 421 -6.06 8.05 -14.33
CA ASP A 421 -5.05 7.01 -14.16
C ASP A 421 -4.02 7.52 -13.15
N VAL A 422 -3.96 6.87 -11.99
CA VAL A 422 -3.15 7.32 -10.85
C VAL A 422 -1.67 7.02 -11.10
N ALA A 423 -1.36 5.91 -11.76
CA ALA A 423 0.01 5.50 -12.05
C ALA A 423 0.68 6.50 -13.02
N THR A 424 -0.01 6.84 -14.10
CA THR A 424 0.52 7.74 -15.13
C THR A 424 0.16 9.21 -14.93
N ARG A 425 -0.74 9.52 -13.99
CA ARG A 425 -1.31 10.86 -13.73
C ARG A 425 -2.07 11.43 -14.92
N ARG A 426 -2.53 10.58 -15.85
CA ARG A 426 -3.34 11.00 -17.00
C ARG A 426 -4.79 11.21 -16.56
N PHE A 427 -5.25 12.45 -16.63
CA PHE A 427 -6.61 12.85 -16.32
C PHE A 427 -7.44 13.02 -17.59
N ALA A 428 -8.67 12.53 -17.63
CA ALA A 428 -9.61 12.80 -18.71
C ALA A 428 -11.04 12.91 -18.17
N ALA A 429 -11.82 13.87 -18.66
CA ALA A 429 -13.21 14.01 -18.24
C ALA A 429 -14.09 14.74 -19.26
N LEU A 430 -15.39 14.44 -19.21
CA LEU A 430 -16.45 15.12 -19.95
C LEU A 430 -17.37 15.80 -18.93
N HIS A 431 -17.51 17.12 -19.07
CA HIS A 431 -18.27 17.99 -18.15
C HIS A 431 -17.87 17.84 -16.66
N PRO A 432 -16.57 17.80 -16.31
CA PRO A 432 -16.10 17.46 -14.96
C PRO A 432 -16.61 18.39 -13.85
N ASP A 433 -16.87 19.64 -14.19
CA ASP A 433 -17.26 20.72 -13.26
C ASP A 433 -18.76 21.06 -13.34
N LYS A 434 -19.54 20.26 -14.07
CA LYS A 434 -21.00 20.38 -14.08
C LYS A 434 -21.58 19.83 -12.78
N GLN A 435 -22.42 20.61 -12.12
CA GLN A 435 -23.06 20.20 -10.88
C GLN A 435 -24.28 19.30 -11.12
N PHE A 436 -24.38 18.24 -10.31
CA PHE A 436 -25.52 17.33 -10.25
C PHE A 436 -26.06 17.27 -8.82
N TYR A 437 -27.35 16.92 -8.68
CA TYR A 437 -27.87 16.49 -7.38
C TYR A 437 -27.08 15.26 -6.91
N GLY A 438 -26.49 15.33 -5.73
CA GLY A 438 -25.49 14.36 -5.25
C GLY A 438 -26.07 13.04 -4.74
N ALA A 439 -27.39 12.95 -4.54
CA ALA A 439 -28.05 11.81 -3.91
C ALA A 439 -27.29 11.38 -2.63
N SER A 440 -26.78 10.14 -2.57
CA SER A 440 -26.02 9.62 -1.41
C SER A 440 -24.49 9.73 -1.52
N VAL A 441 -23.94 10.30 -2.60
CA VAL A 441 -22.47 10.47 -2.72
C VAL A 441 -21.93 11.42 -1.65
N PRO A 442 -22.60 12.54 -1.28
CA PRO A 442 -22.12 13.43 -0.22
C PRO A 442 -22.02 12.83 1.19
N LYS A 443 -22.43 11.57 1.41
CA LYS A 443 -22.07 10.84 2.64
C LYS A 443 -20.56 10.70 2.83
N LEU A 444 -19.77 10.79 1.75
CA LEU A 444 -18.31 10.93 1.82
C LEU A 444 -17.89 12.12 2.72
N ALA A 445 -18.60 13.26 2.60
CA ALA A 445 -18.34 14.44 3.44
C ALA A 445 -18.68 14.19 4.91
N ILE A 446 -19.68 13.35 5.21
CA ILE A 446 -20.05 13.02 6.59
C ILE A 446 -18.94 12.21 7.27
N VAL A 447 -18.43 11.17 6.59
CA VAL A 447 -17.33 10.35 7.13
C VAL A 447 -16.06 11.18 7.28
N MET A 448 -15.72 11.98 6.26
CA MET A 448 -14.60 12.93 6.34
C MET A 448 -14.77 13.91 7.51
N GLY A 449 -15.95 14.51 7.65
CA GLY A 449 -16.26 15.46 8.73
C GLY A 449 -16.26 14.82 10.13
N TYR A 450 -16.46 13.51 10.24
CA TYR A 450 -16.28 12.80 11.50
C TYR A 450 -14.81 12.82 11.92
N PHE A 451 -13.89 12.45 11.04
CA PHE A 451 -12.45 12.50 11.34
C PHE A 451 -11.92 13.94 11.51
N ASP A 452 -12.44 14.91 10.76
CA ASP A 452 -12.05 16.33 10.91
C ASP A 452 -12.47 16.88 12.28
N LYS A 453 -13.67 16.50 12.77
CA LYS A 453 -14.18 16.93 14.08
C LYS A 453 -13.58 16.15 15.25
N PHE A 454 -13.25 14.88 15.06
CA PHE A 454 -12.75 13.97 16.09
C PHE A 454 -11.39 13.38 15.68
N PRO A 455 -10.32 14.20 15.64
CA PRO A 455 -9.01 13.78 15.12
C PRO A 455 -8.39 12.60 15.88
N GLN A 456 -8.72 12.40 17.15
CA GLN A 456 -8.28 11.24 17.94
C GLN A 456 -8.77 9.89 17.39
N ALA A 457 -9.87 9.89 16.61
CA ALA A 457 -10.39 8.69 15.96
C ALA A 457 -9.44 8.17 14.86
N ALA A 458 -8.49 8.99 14.42
CA ALA A 458 -7.49 8.61 13.43
C ALA A 458 -6.41 7.68 14.03
N ASP A 459 -6.19 7.72 15.35
CA ASP A 459 -5.27 6.82 16.05
C ASP A 459 -5.99 5.55 16.52
N GLU A 460 -7.18 5.71 17.10
CA GLU A 460 -7.99 4.60 17.60
C GLU A 460 -9.48 4.86 17.30
N LEU A 461 -10.02 4.11 16.34
CA LEU A 461 -11.43 4.19 15.98
C LEU A 461 -12.22 3.12 16.76
N ASP A 462 -13.21 3.56 17.54
CA ASP A 462 -14.12 2.66 18.25
C ASP A 462 -14.77 1.65 17.29
N GLU A 463 -14.79 0.36 17.68
CA GLU A 463 -15.28 -0.71 16.80
C GLU A 463 -16.75 -0.53 16.39
N GLN A 464 -17.60 -0.04 17.29
CA GLN A 464 -19.01 0.19 16.96
C GLN A 464 -19.12 1.34 15.96
N VAL A 465 -18.39 2.43 16.17
CA VAL A 465 -18.33 3.55 15.22
C VAL A 465 -17.83 3.09 13.86
N ALA A 466 -16.75 2.31 13.82
CA ALA A 466 -16.24 1.74 12.57
C ALA A 466 -17.33 0.97 11.84
N ARG A 467 -18.04 0.07 12.54
CA ARG A 467 -19.10 -0.75 11.94
C ARG A 467 -20.25 0.07 11.37
N GLU A 468 -20.64 1.14 12.05
CA GLU A 468 -21.71 2.02 11.60
C GLU A 468 -21.27 2.90 10.41
N LEU A 469 -20.03 3.40 10.40
CA LEU A 469 -19.50 4.17 9.27
C LEU A 469 -19.34 3.30 8.00
N GLU A 470 -18.98 2.02 8.14
CA GLU A 470 -18.98 1.07 7.03
C GLU A 470 -20.38 0.93 6.40
N LEU A 471 -21.45 0.91 7.21
CA LEU A 471 -22.83 0.86 6.72
C LEU A 471 -23.24 2.16 6.00
N VAL A 472 -22.80 3.32 6.50
CA VAL A 472 -22.98 4.62 5.84
C VAL A 472 -22.36 4.63 4.44
N LEU A 473 -21.17 4.04 4.29
CA LEU A 473 -20.43 4.02 3.02
C LEU A 473 -20.96 2.94 2.07
N LYS A 474 -21.00 1.66 2.50
CA LYS A 474 -21.30 0.52 1.63
C LYS A 474 -22.77 0.26 1.39
N ARG A 475 -23.59 0.29 2.45
CA ARG A 475 -25.06 0.06 2.36
C ARG A 475 -25.83 1.36 2.18
N SER A 476 -25.15 2.50 2.23
CA SER A 476 -25.75 3.82 2.13
C SER A 476 -26.87 4.01 3.15
N ASP A 477 -26.66 3.55 4.38
CA ASP A 477 -27.65 3.67 5.47
C ASP A 477 -27.98 5.16 5.73
N ASN A 478 -29.28 5.51 5.70
CA ASN A 478 -29.73 6.90 5.87
C ASN A 478 -29.85 7.29 7.34
N GLU A 479 -30.23 6.37 8.22
CA GLU A 479 -30.41 6.65 9.65
C GLU A 479 -29.05 6.89 10.31
N LEU A 480 -28.06 6.05 10.00
CA LEU A 480 -26.69 6.25 10.47
C LEU A 480 -26.08 7.50 9.84
N ALA A 481 -26.32 7.78 8.56
CA ALA A 481 -25.85 9.03 7.95
C ALA A 481 -26.48 10.26 8.63
N ALA A 482 -27.74 10.19 9.04
CA ALA A 482 -28.38 11.24 9.84
C ALA A 482 -27.70 11.40 11.21
N LYS A 483 -27.51 10.29 11.93
CA LYS A 483 -26.81 10.26 13.24
C LYS A 483 -25.45 10.95 13.16
N TYR A 484 -24.60 10.55 12.20
CA TYR A 484 -23.25 11.11 12.09
C TYR A 484 -23.23 12.53 11.57
N SER A 485 -24.09 12.89 10.60
CA SER A 485 -24.16 14.29 10.15
C SER A 485 -24.71 15.24 11.22
N GLN A 486 -25.60 14.79 12.11
CA GLN A 486 -26.03 15.55 13.29
C GLN A 486 -24.91 15.68 14.32
N LEU A 487 -24.18 14.58 14.58
CA LEU A 487 -23.02 14.57 15.48
C LEU A 487 -21.94 15.55 15.00
N VAL A 488 -21.66 15.58 13.69
CA VAL A 488 -20.70 16.50 13.09
C VAL A 488 -21.25 17.93 13.01
N GLY A 489 -22.49 18.09 12.53
CA GLY A 489 -23.19 19.36 12.33
C GLY A 489 -23.01 19.91 10.91
N LEU A 490 -24.11 20.40 10.30
CA LEU A 490 -24.10 20.90 8.92
C LEU A 490 -23.19 22.13 8.74
N ASP A 491 -23.15 23.05 9.71
CA ASP A 491 -22.27 24.23 9.66
C ASP A 491 -20.78 23.83 9.58
N HIS A 492 -20.37 22.82 10.35
CA HIS A 492 -19.00 22.32 10.30
C HIS A 492 -18.70 21.65 8.95
N LEU A 493 -19.60 20.79 8.46
CA LEU A 493 -19.44 20.16 7.14
C LEU A 493 -19.30 21.19 6.02
N GLN A 494 -20.14 22.22 6.00
CA GLN A 494 -20.14 23.24 4.95
C GLN A 494 -18.88 24.12 5.02
N LYS A 495 -18.45 24.51 6.22
CA LYS A 495 -17.18 25.22 6.41
C LYS A 495 -15.97 24.38 5.98
N MET A 496 -15.97 23.09 6.30
CA MET A 496 -14.93 22.16 5.88
C MET A 496 -14.88 22.07 4.34
N LEU A 497 -16.02 21.81 3.69
CA LEU A 497 -16.13 21.66 2.23
C LEU A 497 -15.74 22.93 1.46
N THR A 498 -16.00 24.11 2.01
CA THR A 498 -15.68 25.43 1.41
C THR A 498 -14.34 26.02 1.85
N SER A 499 -13.61 25.34 2.76
CA SER A 499 -12.33 25.81 3.28
C SER A 499 -11.27 25.88 2.18
N SER A 500 -10.29 26.78 2.29
CA SER A 500 -9.15 26.81 1.37
C SER A 500 -8.29 25.55 1.42
N ARG A 501 -8.31 24.82 2.55
CA ARG A 501 -7.61 23.54 2.73
C ARG A 501 -8.17 22.47 1.81
N TYR A 502 -9.50 22.30 1.83
CA TYR A 502 -10.13 21.23 1.07
C TYR A 502 -10.72 21.74 -0.24
N ARG A 503 -11.51 22.81 -0.25
CA ARG A 503 -12.14 23.37 -1.46
C ARG A 503 -12.88 22.30 -2.28
N PHE A 504 -13.58 21.41 -1.59
CA PHE A 504 -14.46 20.40 -2.22
C PHE A 504 -15.76 21.01 -2.75
N TYR A 505 -16.10 22.23 -2.34
CA TYR A 505 -17.14 23.05 -2.94
C TYR A 505 -16.59 24.45 -3.24
N ASP A 506 -16.63 24.86 -4.52
CA ASP A 506 -16.25 26.19 -4.96
C ASP A 506 -17.31 26.77 -5.90
N GLN A 507 -18.11 27.70 -5.38
CA GLN A 507 -19.19 28.34 -6.12
C GLN A 507 -18.70 29.05 -7.39
N ARG A 508 -17.45 29.54 -7.42
CA ARG A 508 -16.90 30.25 -8.59
C ARG A 508 -16.48 29.29 -9.71
N HIS A 509 -16.36 28.00 -9.41
CA HIS A 509 -15.83 26.99 -10.31
C HIS A 509 -16.74 25.75 -10.38
N GLY A 510 -18.05 25.98 -10.50
CA GLY A 510 -19.02 24.90 -10.79
C GLY A 510 -19.57 24.14 -9.57
N GLY A 511 -19.28 24.60 -8.35
CA GLY A 511 -19.79 23.98 -7.13
C GLY A 511 -18.91 22.82 -6.66
N GLY A 512 -19.51 21.68 -6.32
CA GLY A 512 -18.77 20.51 -5.87
C GLY A 512 -19.56 19.64 -4.89
N ILE A 513 -18.87 19.00 -3.94
CA ILE A 513 -19.49 18.15 -2.93
C ILE A 513 -20.20 19.03 -1.88
N TRP A 514 -21.51 18.85 -1.71
CA TRP A 514 -22.32 19.58 -0.74
C TRP A 514 -23.19 18.65 0.11
N CYS A 515 -23.23 18.90 1.43
CA CYS A 515 -24.14 18.25 2.38
C CYS A 515 -25.01 19.31 3.06
N GLY A 516 -26.23 19.47 2.54
CA GLY A 516 -27.14 20.56 2.92
C GLY A 516 -28.27 20.19 3.88
N LYS A 517 -28.53 18.89 4.09
CA LYS A 517 -29.48 18.41 5.10
C LYS A 517 -29.06 17.05 5.66
N HIS A 518 -29.63 16.63 6.79
CA HIS A 518 -29.43 15.28 7.29
C HIS A 518 -30.25 14.29 6.45
N TYR A 519 -29.69 13.11 6.16
CA TYR A 519 -30.40 12.09 5.38
C TYR A 519 -31.65 11.62 6.13
N GLY A 520 -32.78 11.47 5.43
CA GLY A 520 -34.06 11.10 6.06
C GLY A 520 -34.70 12.15 6.97
N VAL A 521 -34.11 13.37 7.08
CA VAL A 521 -34.67 14.48 7.87
C VAL A 521 -34.86 15.69 6.96
N ASP A 522 -36.04 16.32 7.01
CA ASP A 522 -36.38 17.42 6.10
C ASP A 522 -35.88 18.79 6.54
N GLN A 523 -35.69 19.01 7.85
CA GLN A 523 -35.20 20.27 8.40
C GLN A 523 -34.12 20.01 9.47
N PRO A 524 -33.06 20.86 9.55
CA PRO A 524 -32.79 22.00 8.66
C PRO A 524 -32.33 21.57 7.25
N ARG A 525 -32.73 22.34 6.22
CA ARG A 525 -32.23 22.24 4.83
C ARG A 525 -31.56 23.54 4.41
N ILE A 526 -30.29 23.47 4.05
CA ILE A 526 -29.49 24.54 3.47
C ILE A 526 -29.06 24.07 2.08
N GLY A 527 -29.72 24.57 1.03
CA GLY A 527 -29.35 24.22 -0.34
C GLY A 527 -27.95 24.70 -0.69
N ASP A 528 -27.33 24.04 -1.67
CA ASP A 528 -26.04 24.49 -2.17
C ASP A 528 -26.18 25.88 -2.85
N PRO A 529 -25.15 26.74 -2.75
CA PRO A 529 -25.17 28.09 -3.32
C PRO A 529 -25.41 28.24 -4.84
N LEU A 530 -25.31 27.17 -5.63
CA LEU A 530 -25.35 27.23 -7.09
C LEU A 530 -26.71 26.80 -7.65
N ASP A 531 -27.24 25.64 -7.22
CA ASP A 531 -28.50 25.10 -7.75
C ASP A 531 -29.60 24.89 -6.67
N ASP A 532 -29.36 25.28 -5.42
CA ASP A 532 -30.22 24.97 -4.27
C ASP A 532 -30.45 23.46 -4.07
N HIS A 533 -29.56 22.59 -4.55
CA HIS A 533 -29.64 21.17 -4.24
C HIS A 533 -29.41 20.94 -2.74
N SER A 534 -30.21 20.07 -2.13
CA SER A 534 -29.95 19.66 -0.73
C SER A 534 -28.63 18.90 -0.58
N HIS A 535 -28.15 18.30 -1.66
CA HIS A 535 -26.91 17.55 -1.76
C HIS A 535 -26.40 17.72 -3.19
N ALA A 536 -25.12 18.04 -3.38
CA ALA A 536 -24.55 18.28 -4.71
C ALA A 536 -23.21 17.57 -4.86
N VAL A 537 -22.81 17.29 -6.11
CA VAL A 537 -21.45 16.86 -6.47
C VAL A 537 -21.07 17.37 -7.86
N THR A 538 -19.76 17.40 -8.12
CA THR A 538 -19.18 17.44 -9.47
C THR A 538 -18.21 16.27 -9.64
N VAL A 539 -18.02 15.80 -10.86
CA VAL A 539 -17.13 14.67 -11.17
C VAL A 539 -15.68 14.97 -10.73
N ARG A 540 -15.18 16.19 -10.98
CA ARG A 540 -13.81 16.58 -10.59
C ARG A 540 -13.61 16.49 -9.09
N GLN A 541 -14.54 17.01 -8.29
CA GLN A 541 -14.39 17.01 -6.83
C GLN A 541 -14.52 15.59 -6.26
N CYS A 542 -15.32 14.72 -6.89
CA CYS A 542 -15.34 13.30 -6.55
C CYS A 542 -14.00 12.62 -6.84
N LEU A 543 -13.41 12.81 -8.03
CA LEU A 543 -12.07 12.26 -8.32
C LEU A 543 -11.01 12.80 -7.36
N ARG A 544 -11.06 14.11 -7.08
CA ARG A 544 -10.15 14.78 -6.16
C ARG A 544 -10.27 14.26 -4.72
N PHE A 545 -11.48 13.87 -4.28
CA PHE A 545 -11.67 13.20 -2.99
C PHE A 545 -10.86 11.91 -2.92
N TYR A 546 -10.95 11.04 -3.93
CA TYR A 546 -10.17 9.79 -3.95
C TYR A 546 -8.68 10.05 -4.16
N LEU A 547 -8.28 11.05 -4.95
CA LEU A 547 -6.86 11.42 -5.08
C LEU A 547 -6.27 11.84 -3.73
N MET A 548 -6.97 12.72 -2.99
CA MET A 548 -6.54 13.12 -1.65
C MET A 548 -6.57 11.96 -0.67
N LEU A 549 -7.52 11.04 -0.79
CA LEU A 549 -7.56 9.81 0.01
C LEU A 549 -6.35 8.93 -0.30
N GLU A 550 -6.01 8.74 -1.57
CA GLU A 550 -4.86 7.94 -2.00
C GLU A 550 -3.54 8.54 -1.53
N GLN A 551 -3.41 9.86 -1.64
CA GLN A 551 -2.27 10.65 -1.16
C GLN A 551 -2.17 10.70 0.38
N GLY A 552 -3.22 10.33 1.13
CA GLY A 552 -3.26 10.53 2.58
C GLY A 552 -3.56 11.97 3.03
N ARG A 553 -3.88 12.86 2.09
CA ARG A 553 -4.15 14.29 2.32
C ARG A 553 -5.58 14.57 2.79
N LEU A 554 -6.45 13.56 2.76
CA LEU A 554 -7.83 13.68 3.21
C LEU A 554 -7.88 13.64 4.75
N VAL A 555 -8.16 14.78 5.37
CA VAL A 555 -8.07 15.01 6.82
C VAL A 555 -6.67 14.88 7.38
N SER A 556 -6.10 13.68 7.39
CA SER A 556 -4.72 13.37 7.75
C SER A 556 -4.36 12.00 7.18
N GLY A 557 -3.08 11.64 7.18
CA GLY A 557 -2.68 10.31 6.71
C GLY A 557 -3.33 9.15 7.50
N PRO A 558 -3.28 9.16 8.85
CA PRO A 558 -3.97 8.13 9.64
C PRO A 558 -5.49 8.08 9.39
N ALA A 559 -6.16 9.23 9.26
CA ALA A 559 -7.59 9.26 8.95
C ALA A 559 -7.89 8.73 7.54
N SER A 560 -7.05 9.06 6.55
CA SER A 560 -7.17 8.52 5.19
C SER A 560 -7.03 7.00 5.17
N ALA A 561 -6.07 6.43 5.91
CA ALA A 561 -5.91 4.99 6.04
C ALA A 561 -7.17 4.33 6.61
N TRP A 562 -7.76 4.91 7.67
CA TRP A 562 -9.04 4.45 8.21
C TRP A 562 -10.18 4.55 7.20
N ILE A 563 -10.32 5.68 6.49
CA ILE A 563 -11.38 5.86 5.48
C ILE A 563 -11.26 4.81 4.38
N LYS A 564 -10.04 4.49 3.89
CA LYS A 564 -9.83 3.40 2.92
C LYS A 564 -10.32 2.06 3.48
N THR A 565 -9.97 1.72 4.72
CA THR A 565 -10.42 0.49 5.40
C THR A 565 -11.95 0.44 5.51
N LEU A 566 -12.59 1.53 5.92
CA LEU A 566 -14.05 1.63 6.05
C LEU A 566 -14.77 1.51 4.70
N MET A 567 -14.18 2.04 3.62
CA MET A 567 -14.74 1.91 2.27
C MET A 567 -14.53 0.49 1.69
N ALA A 568 -13.42 -0.17 2.04
CA ALA A 568 -13.11 -1.53 1.61
C ALA A 568 -14.00 -2.58 2.29
N ALA A 569 -14.21 -2.48 3.61
CA ALA A 569 -15.20 -3.21 4.44
C ALA A 569 -15.62 -4.59 3.89
N PRO A 570 -14.68 -5.55 3.72
CA PRO A 570 -14.88 -6.76 2.91
C PRO A 570 -16.05 -7.65 3.38
N ARG A 571 -16.43 -7.54 4.66
CA ARG A 571 -17.58 -8.22 5.27
C ARG A 571 -18.96 -7.77 4.75
N LEU A 572 -19.02 -6.66 4.00
CA LEU A 572 -20.25 -6.14 3.42
C LEU A 572 -20.15 -6.14 1.89
N GLU A 573 -21.10 -6.80 1.24
CA GLU A 573 -21.22 -6.71 -0.21
C GLU A 573 -21.75 -5.34 -0.65
N PHE A 574 -21.21 -4.84 -1.76
CA PHE A 574 -21.78 -3.68 -2.44
C PHE A 574 -23.11 -4.03 -3.11
N HIS A 575 -23.98 -3.03 -3.28
CA HIS A 575 -25.10 -3.18 -4.21
C HIS A 575 -24.58 -3.42 -5.63
N ASN A 576 -25.10 -4.47 -6.29
CA ASN A 576 -24.75 -4.84 -7.66
C ASN A 576 -25.44 -3.91 -8.67
N GLN A 577 -24.92 -2.69 -8.80
CA GLN A 577 -25.41 -1.65 -9.69
C GLN A 577 -24.26 -0.77 -10.20
N SER A 578 -24.50 -0.01 -11.26
CA SER A 578 -23.56 1.00 -11.78
C SER A 578 -22.14 0.44 -11.93
N PHE A 579 -21.11 1.04 -11.33
CA PHE A 579 -19.72 0.62 -11.55
C PHE A 579 -19.46 -0.81 -11.08
N VAL A 580 -20.03 -1.24 -9.94
CA VAL A 580 -19.87 -2.64 -9.50
C VAL A 580 -20.45 -3.59 -10.51
N ARG A 581 -21.64 -3.31 -11.04
CA ARG A 581 -22.22 -4.17 -12.09
C ARG A 581 -21.34 -4.21 -13.33
N GLY A 582 -20.77 -3.07 -13.71
CA GLY A 582 -19.84 -2.96 -14.83
C GLY A 582 -18.60 -3.83 -14.64
N LEU A 583 -18.01 -3.80 -13.44
CA LEU A 583 -16.72 -4.41 -13.12
C LEU A 583 -16.81 -5.83 -12.56
N ILE A 584 -18.01 -6.42 -12.42
CA ILE A 584 -18.14 -7.82 -11.99
C ILE A 584 -17.36 -8.74 -12.92
N GLY A 585 -16.54 -9.61 -12.32
CA GLY A 585 -15.71 -10.58 -13.03
C GLY A 585 -14.39 -10.03 -13.57
N ARG A 586 -14.12 -8.72 -13.46
CA ARG A 586 -12.87 -8.09 -13.89
C ARG A 586 -11.83 -7.99 -12.80
N ASP A 587 -10.56 -8.03 -13.21
CA ASP A 587 -9.35 -8.08 -12.38
C ASP A 587 -9.04 -6.87 -11.49
N VAL A 588 -10.03 -6.41 -10.70
CA VAL A 588 -9.95 -5.22 -9.85
C VAL A 588 -10.65 -5.30 -8.47
N ALA A 589 -10.01 -4.72 -7.44
CA ALA A 589 -10.62 -4.25 -6.21
C ALA A 589 -11.25 -2.88 -6.41
N VAL A 590 -12.36 -2.65 -5.72
CA VAL A 590 -13.10 -1.39 -5.79
C VAL A 590 -13.41 -0.90 -4.38
N ILE A 591 -12.98 0.32 -4.07
CA ILE A 591 -13.57 1.12 -2.99
C ILE A 591 -14.39 2.22 -3.63
N ARG A 592 -15.64 2.41 -3.19
CA ARG A 592 -16.56 3.29 -3.89
C ARG A 592 -17.66 3.88 -3.02
N LYS A 593 -18.34 4.89 -3.56
CA LYS A 593 -19.63 5.40 -3.08
C LYS A 593 -20.56 5.73 -4.25
N SER A 594 -21.73 5.09 -4.28
CA SER A 594 -22.83 5.44 -5.19
C SER A 594 -23.92 6.27 -4.51
N GLY A 595 -24.71 6.95 -5.33
CA GLY A 595 -25.96 7.59 -4.97
C GLY A 595 -27.03 7.37 -6.04
N THR A 596 -28.27 7.17 -5.61
CA THR A 596 -29.42 7.10 -6.51
C THR A 596 -30.61 7.79 -5.87
N TRP A 597 -31.31 8.62 -6.64
CA TRP A 597 -32.56 9.26 -6.26
C TRP A 597 -33.36 9.61 -7.52
N GLU A 598 -34.55 9.05 -7.69
CA GLU A 598 -35.31 9.19 -8.95
C GLU A 598 -34.40 8.84 -10.15
N ASP A 599 -34.31 9.74 -11.15
CA ASP A 599 -33.47 9.58 -12.33
C ASP A 599 -32.01 10.02 -12.10
N TRP A 600 -31.65 10.48 -10.90
CA TRP A 600 -30.28 10.86 -10.58
C TRP A 600 -29.48 9.61 -10.19
N HIS A 601 -28.47 9.26 -10.98
CA HIS A 601 -27.56 8.15 -10.70
C HIS A 601 -26.12 8.63 -10.71
N LEU A 602 -25.40 8.34 -9.63
CA LEU A 602 -24.02 8.73 -9.43
C LEU A 602 -23.22 7.56 -8.86
N ASP A 603 -22.00 7.40 -9.32
CA ASP A 603 -21.06 6.43 -8.76
C ASP A 603 -19.64 6.98 -8.84
N THR A 604 -18.84 6.65 -7.83
CA THR A 604 -17.48 7.17 -7.67
C THR A 604 -16.64 6.08 -7.06
N ALA A 605 -15.45 5.81 -7.59
CA ALA A 605 -14.66 4.67 -7.20
C ALA A 605 -13.15 4.94 -7.35
N ARG A 606 -12.37 4.29 -6.50
CA ARG A 606 -11.01 3.86 -6.83
C ARG A 606 -11.07 2.41 -7.25
N VAL A 607 -10.43 2.10 -8.38
CA VAL A 607 -10.36 0.78 -9.00
C VAL A 607 -8.89 0.37 -9.10
N GLN A 608 -8.57 -0.87 -8.73
CA GLN A 608 -7.18 -1.33 -8.64
C GLN A 608 -7.01 -2.83 -8.83
N GLY A 609 -6.13 -3.26 -9.73
CA GLY A 609 -5.71 -4.65 -9.87
C GLY A 609 -4.95 -4.95 -11.16
N GLY A 610 -3.97 -5.87 -11.09
CA GLY A 610 -2.89 -5.94 -12.07
C GLY A 610 -2.17 -4.58 -12.18
N ASP A 611 -1.98 -4.10 -13.41
CA ASP A 611 -1.39 -2.78 -13.69
C ASP A 611 -2.39 -1.62 -13.60
N ARG A 612 -3.69 -1.91 -13.40
CA ARG A 612 -4.72 -0.87 -13.30
C ARG A 612 -4.69 -0.24 -11.92
N TRP A 613 -4.54 1.08 -11.88
CA TRP A 613 -4.73 1.88 -10.68
C TRP A 613 -5.33 3.24 -11.08
N TYR A 614 -6.66 3.36 -10.98
CA TYR A 614 -7.36 4.53 -11.49
C TYR A 614 -8.56 4.94 -10.63
N LEU A 615 -8.92 6.22 -10.75
CA LEU A 615 -10.10 6.81 -10.12
C LEU A 615 -11.16 7.02 -11.20
N LEU A 616 -12.42 6.77 -10.87
CA LEU A 616 -13.55 6.91 -11.77
C LEU A 616 -14.70 7.61 -11.06
N ALA A 617 -15.32 8.59 -11.70
CA ALA A 617 -16.53 9.23 -11.19
C ALA A 617 -17.49 9.55 -12.34
N GLY A 618 -18.78 9.26 -12.14
CA GLY A 618 -19.82 9.55 -13.10
C GLY A 618 -21.10 10.03 -12.42
N ALA A 619 -21.80 10.95 -13.09
CA ALA A 619 -23.06 11.51 -12.65
C ALA A 619 -24.02 11.61 -13.83
N THR A 620 -25.27 11.22 -13.62
CA THR A 620 -26.31 11.25 -14.66
C THR A 620 -27.66 11.68 -14.09
N LYS A 621 -28.50 12.27 -14.93
CA LYS A 621 -29.92 12.53 -14.67
C LYS A 621 -30.76 11.89 -15.78
N HIS A 622 -30.97 10.58 -15.69
CA HIS A 622 -31.69 9.82 -16.70
C HIS A 622 -32.21 8.49 -16.11
N PRO A 623 -33.41 7.99 -16.50
CA PRO A 623 -33.94 6.71 -16.00
C PRO A 623 -33.03 5.49 -16.25
N ARG A 624 -32.15 5.57 -17.26
CA ARG A 624 -31.15 4.53 -17.60
C ARG A 624 -29.74 4.87 -17.12
N GLY A 625 -29.58 5.84 -16.21
CA GLY A 625 -28.28 6.33 -15.76
C GLY A 625 -27.41 5.24 -15.13
N SER A 626 -27.99 4.32 -14.35
CA SER A 626 -27.21 3.18 -13.80
C SER A 626 -26.71 2.21 -14.88
N GLU A 627 -27.43 2.07 -16.00
CA GLU A 627 -26.96 1.29 -17.17
C GLU A 627 -25.80 1.97 -17.87
N TYR A 628 -25.89 3.29 -18.07
CA TYR A 628 -24.79 4.08 -18.61
C TYR A 628 -23.53 3.94 -17.75
N LEU A 629 -23.63 4.15 -16.42
CA LEU A 629 -22.48 4.05 -15.52
C LEU A 629 -21.84 2.65 -15.53
N ALA A 630 -22.66 1.59 -15.58
CA ALA A 630 -22.15 0.22 -15.66
C ALA A 630 -21.38 -0.05 -16.96
N ARG A 631 -21.94 0.36 -18.10
CA ARG A 631 -21.27 0.21 -19.41
C ARG A 631 -19.99 1.05 -19.50
N MET A 632 -20.04 2.30 -19.04
CA MET A 632 -18.85 3.16 -19.02
C MET A 632 -17.73 2.59 -18.14
N ALA A 633 -18.04 2.10 -16.94
CA ALA A 633 -17.02 1.49 -16.09
C ALA A 633 -16.37 0.27 -16.74
N ALA A 634 -17.16 -0.53 -17.46
CA ALA A 634 -16.68 -1.66 -18.21
C ALA A 634 -15.71 -1.26 -19.33
N GLU A 635 -16.15 -0.38 -20.22
CA GLU A 635 -15.36 0.08 -21.36
C GLU A 635 -14.10 0.86 -20.95
N ILE A 636 -14.17 1.60 -19.83
CA ILE A 636 -12.99 2.32 -19.29
C ILE A 636 -11.98 1.35 -18.69
N ASP A 637 -12.42 0.30 -17.98
CA ASP A 637 -11.47 -0.72 -17.48
C ASP A 637 -10.78 -1.43 -18.65
N ASP A 638 -11.53 -1.76 -19.71
CA ASP A 638 -10.98 -2.38 -20.92
C ASP A 638 -10.00 -1.43 -21.66
N LEU A 639 -10.30 -0.14 -21.69
CA LEU A 639 -9.41 0.90 -22.24
C LEU A 639 -8.08 1.00 -21.47
N LEU A 640 -8.13 0.92 -20.14
CA LEU A 640 -6.95 1.08 -19.27
C LEU A 640 -6.19 -0.22 -19.05
N GLY A 641 -6.86 -1.37 -19.14
CA GLY A 641 -6.26 -2.69 -19.03
C GLY A 641 -5.43 -3.09 -20.26
N GLY A 642 -5.48 -2.30 -21.34
CA GLY A 642 -4.87 -2.62 -22.63
C GLY A 642 -5.63 -3.73 -23.35
N HIS A 643 -5.72 -3.63 -24.68
CA HIS A 643 -5.98 -4.80 -25.51
C HIS A 643 -4.78 -5.75 -25.37
N ASP A 644 -4.81 -6.61 -24.36
CA ASP A 644 -4.18 -7.91 -24.49
C ASP A 644 -5.14 -8.74 -25.34
N ASP A 645 -4.90 -8.76 -26.66
CA ASP A 645 -5.65 -9.49 -27.68
C ASP A 645 -5.45 -11.03 -27.53
N THR A 646 -5.31 -11.51 -26.28
CA THR A 646 -4.99 -12.89 -25.93
C THR A 646 -6.17 -13.67 -25.36
N GLY A 647 -7.33 -13.04 -25.13
CA GLY A 647 -8.53 -13.75 -24.69
C GLY A 647 -8.34 -14.57 -23.40
N ARG A 648 -7.45 -14.14 -22.51
CA ARG A 648 -7.06 -14.95 -21.34
C ARG A 648 -7.97 -14.67 -20.13
N PRO A 649 -8.62 -15.69 -19.54
CA PRO A 649 -9.41 -15.53 -18.32
C PRO A 649 -8.49 -15.35 -17.08
N PRO A 650 -9.02 -14.81 -15.96
CA PRO A 650 -8.15 -14.09 -15.03
C PRO A 650 -7.50 -14.94 -13.88
N CYS A 651 -6.38 -15.59 -14.13
CA CYS A 651 -5.77 -16.60 -13.24
C CYS A 651 -5.68 -16.37 -11.69
N GLU A 652 -5.97 -17.41 -10.90
CA GLU A 652 -5.70 -17.49 -9.45
C GLU A 652 -4.22 -17.40 -9.11
N HIS A 653 -3.91 -16.68 -8.02
CA HIS A 653 -2.55 -16.56 -7.50
C HIS A 653 -2.21 -17.76 -6.66
N HIS A 654 -1.41 -18.63 -7.24
CA HIS A 654 -0.80 -19.74 -6.56
C HIS A 654 0.71 -19.75 -6.82
N ARG A 655 1.49 -19.92 -5.76
CA ARG A 655 2.94 -20.08 -5.85
C ARG A 655 3.28 -21.54 -5.55
N LEU A 656 3.88 -22.21 -6.52
CA LEU A 656 4.47 -23.52 -6.33
C LEU A 656 5.90 -23.36 -5.79
N ILE A 657 6.14 -23.88 -4.60
CA ILE A 657 7.48 -24.10 -4.03
C ILE A 657 7.79 -25.58 -4.19
N ARG A 658 8.94 -25.92 -4.78
CA ARG A 658 9.44 -27.29 -4.89
C ARG A 658 10.78 -27.38 -4.20
N HIS A 659 10.87 -28.27 -3.22
CA HIS A 659 12.14 -28.77 -2.71
C HIS A 659 12.43 -30.07 -3.43
N GLU A 660 13.36 -30.02 -4.37
CA GLU A 660 13.66 -31.11 -5.31
C GLU A 660 15.17 -31.35 -5.48
N THR A 661 15.99 -30.57 -4.78
CA THR A 661 17.44 -30.75 -4.65
C THR A 661 17.83 -30.79 -3.17
N ALA A 662 18.94 -31.45 -2.84
CA ALA A 662 19.44 -31.56 -1.47
C ALA A 662 19.60 -30.20 -0.76
N VAL A 663 19.96 -29.14 -1.50
CA VAL A 663 20.17 -27.79 -0.95
C VAL A 663 18.87 -27.15 -0.44
N ASP A 664 17.74 -27.45 -1.08
CA ASP A 664 16.43 -26.84 -0.76
C ASP A 664 15.97 -27.17 0.67
N PHE A 665 16.45 -28.27 1.23
CA PHE A 665 16.07 -28.78 2.54
C PHE A 665 16.88 -28.19 3.70
N GLY A 666 17.88 -27.33 3.44
CA GLY A 666 18.71 -26.70 4.46
C GLY A 666 19.62 -27.65 5.24
N PRO A 667 20.40 -27.15 6.22
CA PRO A 667 21.31 -27.97 7.01
C PRO A 667 20.54 -28.83 8.02
N GLY A 668 20.51 -30.16 7.81
CA GLY A 668 19.82 -31.13 8.67
C GLY A 668 20.49 -32.51 8.66
N ALA A 669 19.82 -33.52 9.23
CA ALA A 669 20.25 -34.92 9.14
C ALA A 669 20.24 -35.36 7.67
N ALA A 670 21.43 -35.42 7.07
CA ALA A 670 21.62 -35.65 5.66
C ALA A 670 22.42 -36.93 5.40
N ASP A 671 22.16 -37.62 4.29
CA ASP A 671 23.03 -38.70 3.83
C ASP A 671 24.31 -38.19 3.17
N GLY A 672 25.16 -39.11 2.68
CA GLY A 672 26.42 -38.78 2.01
C GLY A 672 26.28 -37.93 0.74
N GLU A 673 25.06 -37.75 0.23
CA GLU A 673 24.72 -36.92 -0.93
C GLU A 673 23.96 -35.64 -0.55
N GLY A 674 23.73 -35.39 0.76
CA GLY A 674 23.09 -34.18 1.26
C GLY A 674 21.56 -34.26 1.40
N TRP A 675 20.93 -35.41 1.11
CA TRP A 675 19.46 -35.54 1.18
C TRP A 675 18.97 -35.76 2.62
N PRO A 676 17.82 -35.19 3.03
CA PRO A 676 17.27 -35.46 4.34
C PRO A 676 16.94 -36.94 4.54
N VAL A 677 17.57 -37.55 5.54
CA VAL A 677 17.36 -38.95 5.92
C VAL A 677 17.04 -39.05 7.40
N LEU A 678 15.90 -39.67 7.70
CA LEU A 678 15.48 -40.01 9.05
C LEU A 678 15.89 -41.45 9.34
N THR A 679 16.90 -41.64 10.18
CA THR A 679 17.36 -42.95 10.63
C THR A 679 16.54 -43.40 11.83
N LEU A 680 16.04 -44.63 11.78
CA LEU A 680 15.26 -45.27 12.85
C LEU A 680 16.02 -46.54 13.25
N GLY A 681 16.51 -46.61 14.48
CA GLY A 681 17.36 -47.68 14.99
C GLY A 681 16.63 -48.97 15.41
N GLY A 682 15.30 -48.94 15.60
CA GLY A 682 14.50 -50.14 15.86
C GLY A 682 13.03 -49.86 16.17
N ALA A 683 12.27 -50.91 16.46
CA ALA A 683 10.82 -50.86 16.56
C ALA A 683 10.36 -49.90 17.68
N GLY A 684 9.44 -49.00 17.33
CA GLY A 684 8.91 -47.97 18.23
C GLY A 684 9.75 -46.70 18.32
N GLU A 685 10.87 -46.61 17.61
CA GLU A 685 11.65 -45.36 17.49
C GLU A 685 10.97 -44.37 16.53
N THR A 686 11.14 -43.07 16.81
CA THR A 686 10.66 -41.98 15.96
C THR A 686 11.77 -41.00 15.61
N ALA A 687 11.66 -40.38 14.45
CA ALA A 687 12.57 -39.34 13.98
C ALA A 687 11.76 -38.20 13.35
N THR A 688 12.28 -36.97 13.45
CA THR A 688 11.65 -35.78 12.86
C THR A 688 12.65 -35.00 12.00
N TYR A 689 12.17 -34.55 10.84
CA TYR A 689 12.84 -33.55 10.02
C TYR A 689 11.97 -32.30 9.95
N GLU A 690 12.55 -31.12 10.20
CA GLU A 690 11.88 -29.82 10.00
C GLU A 690 12.57 -29.06 8.87
N SER A 691 11.75 -28.51 7.96
CA SER A 691 12.25 -27.64 6.88
C SER A 691 12.69 -26.27 7.41
N PRO A 692 13.49 -25.50 6.63
CA PRO A 692 13.63 -24.08 6.86
C PRO A 692 12.26 -23.38 6.86
N VAL A 693 12.16 -22.25 7.57
CA VAL A 693 10.98 -21.38 7.47
C VAL A 693 10.92 -20.78 6.06
N LEU A 694 9.82 -21.02 5.35
CA LEU A 694 9.57 -20.48 4.03
C LEU A 694 8.70 -19.23 4.16
N THR A 695 9.26 -18.08 3.82
CA THR A 695 8.51 -16.82 3.74
C THR A 695 7.90 -16.68 2.35
N ALA A 696 6.60 -16.43 2.30
CA ALA A 696 5.89 -16.14 1.06
C ALA A 696 6.02 -14.65 0.72
N GLU A 697 6.37 -14.34 -0.52
CA GLU A 697 6.39 -12.97 -1.06
C GLU A 697 5.00 -12.32 -1.05
N ARG A 698 3.94 -13.16 -1.06
CA ARG A 698 2.53 -12.75 -0.99
C ARG A 698 1.80 -13.56 0.08
N PRO A 699 0.88 -12.93 0.83
CA PRO A 699 0.08 -13.67 1.80
C PRO A 699 -0.81 -14.73 1.13
N PHE A 700 -1.06 -15.83 1.82
CA PHE A 700 -1.86 -16.97 1.37
C PHE A 700 -2.83 -17.40 2.47
N ASN A 701 -3.94 -18.03 2.10
CA ASN A 701 -4.89 -18.64 3.06
C ASN A 701 -5.17 -20.11 2.74
N GLU A 702 -4.52 -20.68 1.74
CA GLU A 702 -4.60 -22.09 1.36
C GLU A 702 -3.19 -22.66 1.12
N VAL A 703 -2.95 -23.89 1.57
CA VAL A 703 -1.72 -24.64 1.24
C VAL A 703 -2.09 -26.05 0.79
N VAL A 704 -1.78 -26.38 -0.46
CA VAL A 704 -1.85 -27.75 -0.96
C VAL A 704 -0.43 -28.32 -0.95
N ALA A 705 -0.22 -29.43 -0.26
CA ALA A 705 1.10 -30.06 -0.14
C ALA A 705 1.14 -31.40 -0.88
N SER A 706 2.33 -31.81 -1.33
CA SER A 706 2.61 -33.16 -1.82
C SER A 706 4.06 -33.53 -1.54
N CYS A 707 4.37 -34.82 -1.48
CA CYS A 707 5.71 -35.31 -1.21
C CYS A 707 6.02 -36.60 -1.95
N ASN A 708 7.33 -36.89 -2.06
CA ASN A 708 7.88 -38.16 -2.51
C ASN A 708 8.88 -38.63 -1.45
N ILE A 709 8.44 -39.57 -0.61
CA ILE A 709 9.21 -40.14 0.50
C ILE A 709 9.56 -41.58 0.16
N ASP A 710 10.86 -41.88 0.18
CA ASP A 710 11.43 -43.21 -0.01
C ASP A 710 11.56 -43.87 1.36
N ALA A 711 10.71 -44.87 1.64
CA ALA A 711 10.65 -45.54 2.93
C ALA A 711 10.19 -46.99 2.74
N ALA A 712 10.72 -47.91 3.54
CA ALA A 712 10.28 -49.30 3.57
C ALA A 712 8.85 -49.43 4.12
N ASP A 713 8.12 -50.49 3.76
CA ASP A 713 6.72 -50.70 4.18
C ASP A 713 6.54 -50.74 5.71
N ALA A 714 7.59 -51.11 6.46
CA ALA A 714 7.59 -51.10 7.93
C ALA A 714 7.78 -49.70 8.55
N VAL A 715 7.86 -48.64 7.75
CA VAL A 715 8.04 -47.25 8.18
C VAL A 715 6.77 -46.45 7.87
N GLY A 716 6.14 -45.92 8.92
CA GLY A 716 5.03 -44.98 8.78
C GLY A 716 5.46 -43.55 9.10
N TRP A 717 4.78 -42.56 8.51
CA TRP A 717 5.12 -41.16 8.68
C TRP A 717 3.93 -40.21 8.50
N VAL A 718 4.08 -39.00 9.03
CA VAL A 718 3.14 -37.88 8.87
C VAL A 718 3.87 -36.65 8.33
N LEU A 719 3.32 -36.06 7.28
CA LEU A 719 3.68 -34.72 6.84
C LEU A 719 2.80 -33.70 7.57
N GLN A 720 3.43 -32.80 8.30
CA GLN A 720 2.76 -31.71 9.01
C GLN A 720 3.22 -30.37 8.47
N LEU A 721 2.35 -29.36 8.52
CA LEU A 721 2.68 -27.97 8.21
C LEU A 721 2.27 -27.04 9.35
N ARG A 722 2.92 -25.89 9.46
CA ARG A 722 2.43 -24.76 10.26
C ARG A 722 2.51 -23.50 9.42
N VAL A 723 1.57 -22.59 9.68
CA VAL A 723 1.48 -21.29 9.01
C VAL A 723 1.71 -20.18 10.02
N GLY A 724 2.33 -19.08 9.60
CA GLY A 724 2.71 -17.99 10.47
C GLY A 724 2.48 -16.62 9.86
N ARG A 725 2.52 -15.60 10.71
CA ARG A 725 2.41 -14.17 10.35
C ARG A 725 3.65 -13.44 10.84
N LEU A 726 4.26 -12.62 9.99
CA LEU A 726 5.50 -11.91 10.30
C LEU A 726 5.26 -10.74 11.26
N TRP A 727 4.13 -10.05 11.12
CA TRP A 727 3.85 -8.80 11.84
C TRP A 727 3.63 -8.97 13.35
N ASP A 728 3.26 -10.16 13.82
CA ASP A 728 3.13 -10.49 15.26
C ASP A 728 3.93 -11.73 15.68
N ASP A 729 4.78 -12.23 14.79
CA ASP A 729 5.56 -13.47 14.93
C ASP A 729 4.75 -14.70 15.37
N ALA A 730 3.43 -14.72 15.14
CA ALA A 730 2.56 -15.82 15.55
C ALA A 730 2.66 -17.02 14.59
N TRP A 731 2.59 -18.22 15.15
CA TRP A 731 2.55 -19.51 14.43
C TRP A 731 1.32 -20.32 14.81
N SER A 732 0.76 -21.06 13.84
CA SER A 732 -0.21 -22.12 14.11
C SER A 732 0.46 -23.29 14.84
N PRO A 733 -0.32 -24.18 15.47
CA PRO A 733 0.13 -25.53 15.76
C PRO A 733 0.61 -26.24 14.48
N TRP A 734 1.35 -27.33 14.64
CA TRP A 734 1.66 -28.24 13.54
C TRP A 734 0.42 -29.02 13.15
N LEU A 735 -0.10 -28.75 11.95
CA LEU A 735 -1.29 -29.36 11.37
C LEU A 735 -0.90 -30.57 10.51
N SER A 736 -1.58 -31.70 10.68
CA SER A 736 -1.30 -32.93 9.92
C SER A 736 -2.03 -32.92 8.58
N VAL A 737 -1.27 -33.09 7.48
CA VAL A 737 -1.79 -32.99 6.11
C VAL A 737 -1.88 -34.37 5.43
N LEU A 738 -0.87 -35.20 5.62
CA LEU A 738 -0.79 -36.53 5.02
C LEU A 738 -0.21 -37.54 6.01
N GLU A 739 -0.85 -38.70 6.12
CA GLU A 739 -0.37 -39.89 6.82
C GLU A 739 -0.01 -40.99 5.82
N TRP A 740 1.01 -41.80 6.11
CA TRP A 740 1.42 -42.96 5.31
C TRP A 740 1.91 -44.10 6.20
N GLY A 741 1.54 -45.34 5.89
CA GLY A 741 1.93 -46.53 6.67
C GLY A 741 1.42 -46.54 8.12
N ASP A 742 2.12 -47.26 8.99
CA ASP A 742 1.84 -47.36 10.43
C ASP A 742 2.44 -46.16 11.18
N VAL A 743 1.64 -45.10 11.30
CA VAL A 743 2.04 -43.80 11.84
C VAL A 743 2.42 -43.89 13.32
N PRO A 744 3.53 -43.26 13.77
CA PRO A 744 3.91 -43.24 15.19
C PRO A 744 2.88 -42.53 16.08
N ALA A 745 2.69 -43.04 17.31
CA ALA A 745 1.71 -42.52 18.26
C ALA A 745 2.01 -41.07 18.72
N GLU A 746 3.28 -40.67 18.64
CA GLU A 746 3.78 -39.32 18.96
C GLU A 746 3.35 -38.27 17.92
N ALA A 747 2.94 -38.68 16.72
CA ALA A 747 2.45 -37.80 15.67
C ALA A 747 0.92 -37.62 15.79
N GLU A 748 0.45 -37.09 16.92
CA GLU A 748 -0.98 -36.80 17.14
C GLU A 748 -1.52 -35.91 16.00
N TRP A 749 -2.69 -36.28 15.48
CA TRP A 749 -3.31 -35.53 14.39
C TRP A 749 -3.98 -34.26 14.89
N VAL A 750 -3.46 -33.13 14.43
CA VAL A 750 -4.07 -31.82 14.63
C VAL A 750 -4.64 -31.35 13.30
N GLY A 751 -5.97 -31.24 13.22
CA GLY A 751 -6.68 -30.87 12.00
C GLY A 751 -7.14 -29.41 11.95
N GLU A 752 -7.19 -28.70 13.07
CA GLU A 752 -7.76 -27.35 13.14
C GLU A 752 -7.21 -26.52 14.30
N PHE A 753 -7.33 -25.20 14.18
CA PHE A 753 -7.05 -24.22 15.23
C PHE A 753 -7.87 -22.93 15.00
N ASP A 754 -7.86 -22.00 15.97
CA ASP A 754 -8.45 -20.66 15.78
C ASP A 754 -7.63 -19.86 14.77
N GLY A 755 -7.95 -20.05 13.49
CA GLY A 755 -7.25 -19.44 12.37
C GLY A 755 -7.18 -20.32 11.13
N GLY A 756 -7.61 -21.58 11.15
CA GLY A 756 -7.68 -22.39 9.95
C GLY A 756 -7.80 -23.87 10.23
N ARG A 757 -7.98 -24.66 9.16
CA ARG A 757 -8.16 -26.10 9.25
C ARG A 757 -7.56 -26.84 8.06
N ILE A 758 -7.30 -28.11 8.25
CA ILE A 758 -7.07 -29.07 7.17
C ILE A 758 -8.43 -29.54 6.67
N ASP A 759 -8.74 -29.25 5.42
CA ASP A 759 -9.94 -29.73 4.74
C ASP A 759 -9.61 -31.04 4.01
N THR A 760 -9.65 -32.15 4.74
CA THR A 760 -9.22 -33.49 4.30
C THR A 760 -7.72 -33.60 4.01
N ASP A 761 -7.19 -32.86 3.04
CA ASP A 761 -5.85 -33.06 2.47
C ASP A 761 -5.12 -31.76 2.07
N TYR A 762 -5.67 -30.60 2.39
CA TYR A 762 -5.05 -29.29 2.21
C TYR A 762 -5.43 -28.32 3.35
N PHE A 763 -4.59 -27.34 3.62
CA PHE A 763 -4.90 -26.28 4.57
C PHE A 763 -5.78 -25.21 3.94
N THR A 764 -6.76 -24.70 4.69
CA THR A 764 -7.60 -23.56 4.30
C THR A 764 -7.92 -22.66 5.50
N SER A 765 -8.04 -21.36 5.24
CA SER A 765 -8.36 -20.33 6.23
C SER A 765 -9.15 -19.16 5.65
N GLU A 766 -9.87 -18.42 6.50
CA GLU A 766 -10.40 -17.09 6.18
C GLU A 766 -9.37 -15.97 6.43
N ARG A 767 -8.27 -16.27 7.15
CA ARG A 767 -7.16 -15.36 7.46
C ARG A 767 -6.00 -15.60 6.49
N LEU A 768 -5.23 -14.54 6.23
CA LEU A 768 -3.99 -14.61 5.43
C LEU A 768 -2.76 -14.86 6.33
N TYR A 769 -1.79 -15.59 5.78
CA TYR A 769 -0.51 -15.98 6.37
C TYR A 769 0.62 -15.66 5.40
N ASP A 770 1.82 -15.39 5.90
CA ASP A 770 2.99 -14.97 5.10
C ASP A 770 4.20 -15.88 5.30
N ARG A 771 4.09 -16.89 6.17
CA ARG A 771 5.12 -17.91 6.38
C ARG A 771 4.51 -19.29 6.45
N VAL A 772 5.22 -20.28 5.93
CA VAL A 772 4.89 -21.70 6.07
C VAL A 772 6.15 -22.47 6.45
N GLN A 773 6.00 -23.52 7.24
CA GLN A 773 7.05 -24.48 7.50
C GLN A 773 6.42 -25.86 7.53
N TYR A 774 7.11 -26.86 6.98
CA TYR A 774 6.69 -28.25 7.05
C TYR A 774 7.67 -29.10 7.85
N ARG A 775 7.18 -30.22 8.37
CA ARG A 775 7.99 -31.25 9.00
C ARG A 775 7.48 -32.64 8.68
N LEU A 776 8.38 -33.62 8.66
CA LEU A 776 8.07 -35.03 8.52
C LEU A 776 8.40 -35.74 9.84
N VAL A 777 7.43 -36.44 10.41
CA VAL A 777 7.61 -37.30 11.59
C VAL A 777 7.47 -38.74 11.14
N ALA A 778 8.51 -39.57 11.31
CA ALA A 778 8.52 -40.98 10.91
C ALA A 778 8.72 -41.89 12.11
N GLY A 779 8.20 -43.12 12.04
CA GLY A 779 8.42 -44.20 13.00
C GLY A 779 8.42 -45.56 12.30
N THR A 780 8.92 -46.60 12.98
CA THR A 780 9.02 -47.94 12.38
C THR A 780 8.54 -49.06 13.30
N THR A 781 8.00 -50.12 12.69
CA THR A 781 7.69 -51.40 13.32
C THR A 781 8.81 -52.44 13.13
N ALA A 782 9.85 -52.14 12.35
CA ALA A 782 10.97 -53.03 12.11
C ALA A 782 11.93 -53.06 13.32
N ASN A 783 12.39 -54.25 13.70
CA ASN A 783 13.40 -54.40 14.76
C ASN A 783 14.82 -54.04 14.31
N GLU A 784 15.07 -54.02 13.00
CA GLU A 784 16.35 -53.68 12.40
C GLU A 784 16.39 -52.19 12.01
N PRO A 785 17.57 -51.54 12.02
CA PRO A 785 17.70 -50.16 11.59
C PRO A 785 17.20 -49.93 10.17
N THR A 786 16.39 -48.90 9.99
CA THR A 786 15.79 -48.52 8.70
C THR A 786 15.83 -47.00 8.52
N THR A 787 15.47 -46.53 7.32
CA THR A 787 15.52 -45.10 6.97
C THR A 787 14.28 -44.66 6.19
N ALA A 788 13.84 -43.43 6.44
CA ALA A 788 12.96 -42.69 5.53
C ALA A 788 13.74 -41.54 4.90
N ARG A 789 13.79 -41.48 3.57
CA ARG A 789 14.47 -40.43 2.83
C ARG A 789 13.46 -39.51 2.15
N ILE A 790 13.61 -38.21 2.37
CA ILE A 790 12.78 -37.19 1.72
C ILE A 790 13.42 -36.87 0.37
N ARG A 791 12.76 -37.22 -0.74
CA ARG A 791 13.23 -36.88 -2.09
C ARG A 791 12.61 -35.61 -2.61
N ARG A 792 11.32 -35.37 -2.33
CA ARG A 792 10.62 -34.16 -2.78
C ARG A 792 9.56 -33.73 -1.79
N VAL A 793 9.39 -32.42 -1.65
CA VAL A 793 8.21 -31.79 -1.05
C VAL A 793 7.83 -30.60 -1.93
N ALA A 794 6.55 -30.51 -2.28
CA ALA A 794 6.01 -29.40 -3.02
C ALA A 794 4.83 -28.77 -2.28
N LEU A 795 4.83 -27.45 -2.17
CA LEU A 795 3.78 -26.64 -1.55
C LEU A 795 3.20 -25.68 -2.59
N VAL A 796 1.88 -25.67 -2.72
CA VAL A 796 1.16 -24.67 -3.50
C VAL A 796 0.47 -23.73 -2.52
N LEU A 797 1.00 -22.51 -2.41
CA LEU A 797 0.45 -21.46 -1.56
C LEU A 797 -0.54 -20.64 -2.39
N SER A 798 -1.79 -20.56 -1.97
CA SER A 798 -2.85 -19.87 -2.73
C SER A 798 -3.64 -18.88 -1.86
N ASP A 799 -4.10 -17.79 -2.47
CA ASP A 799 -5.15 -16.93 -1.91
C ASP A 799 -6.51 -17.28 -2.54
N ARG A 800 -7.45 -17.67 -1.69
CA ARG A 800 -8.80 -18.15 -2.01
C ARG A 800 -9.89 -17.29 -1.39
N THR A 801 -9.57 -16.13 -0.81
CA THR A 801 -10.49 -15.27 -0.02
C THR A 801 -11.65 -14.61 -0.81
N ARG A 802 -12.04 -15.14 -1.98
CA ARG A 802 -13.09 -14.59 -2.86
C ARG A 802 -12.89 -13.12 -3.22
N VAL A 803 -11.64 -12.69 -3.29
CA VAL A 803 -11.27 -11.62 -4.22
C VAL A 803 -11.75 -12.11 -5.59
N PRO A 804 -12.52 -11.32 -6.36
CA PRO A 804 -12.85 -11.73 -7.72
C PRO A 804 -11.52 -12.10 -8.39
N PHE A 805 -11.55 -13.20 -9.17
CA PHE A 805 -10.48 -14.00 -9.80
C PHE A 805 -9.56 -13.15 -10.66
N SER A 806 -9.03 -12.10 -10.06
CA SER A 806 -9.26 -10.82 -10.65
C SER A 806 -8.57 -9.71 -9.80
N ILE A 807 -7.35 -9.84 -9.24
CA ILE A 807 -6.50 -8.64 -8.93
C ILE A 807 -5.04 -8.93 -9.27
N TRP A 808 -4.77 -10.09 -9.81
CA TRP A 808 -3.45 -10.62 -9.79
C TRP A 808 -3.38 -11.57 -10.99
N SER A 809 -2.55 -11.22 -11.96
CA SER A 809 -1.48 -12.06 -12.49
C SER A 809 -0.62 -11.25 -13.44
N PRO A 810 0.71 -11.37 -13.36
CA PRO A 810 1.54 -10.92 -14.46
C PRO A 810 1.21 -11.76 -15.70
N ALA A 811 1.43 -11.16 -16.87
CA ALA A 811 1.45 -11.87 -18.15
C ALA A 811 2.28 -13.16 -18.05
N PRO A 812 1.96 -14.21 -18.83
CA PRO A 812 2.88 -15.33 -18.94
C PRO A 812 4.20 -14.78 -19.46
N THR A 813 5.28 -14.96 -18.70
CA THR A 813 6.65 -14.62 -19.10
C THR A 813 7.21 -15.57 -20.18
N VAL A 814 6.37 -16.43 -20.75
CA VAL A 814 6.81 -17.48 -21.69
C VAL A 814 5.84 -17.58 -22.84
N GLU A 815 6.36 -17.42 -24.06
CA GLU A 815 5.62 -17.61 -25.31
C GLU A 815 4.92 -18.99 -25.33
N PRO A 816 3.67 -19.08 -25.82
CA PRO A 816 2.99 -20.36 -25.97
C PRO A 816 3.76 -21.23 -27.00
N PRO A 817 3.88 -22.55 -26.77
CA PRO A 817 4.55 -23.43 -27.71
C PRO A 817 3.82 -23.42 -29.07
N PRO A 818 4.53 -23.61 -30.20
CA PRO A 818 3.92 -23.74 -31.52
C PRO A 818 2.77 -24.76 -31.52
N PRO A 819 1.63 -24.50 -32.19
CA PRO A 819 0.49 -25.43 -32.23
C PRO A 819 0.85 -26.86 -32.60
N ALA A 820 1.84 -27.07 -33.48
CA ALA A 820 2.30 -28.38 -33.89
C ALA A 820 2.85 -29.24 -32.73
N ASP A 821 3.35 -28.62 -31.66
CA ASP A 821 4.00 -29.32 -30.54
C ASP A 821 2.98 -29.83 -29.51
N TRP A 822 1.85 -29.13 -29.33
CA TRP A 822 0.82 -29.46 -28.33
C TRP A 822 -0.52 -29.94 -28.91
N GLN A 823 -0.84 -29.68 -30.18
CA GLN A 823 -2.03 -30.23 -30.87
C GLN A 823 -1.82 -31.70 -31.26
N ARG A 824 -1.60 -32.52 -30.25
CA ARG A 824 -1.33 -33.95 -30.35
C ARG A 824 -2.10 -34.72 -29.28
N GLU A 825 -2.27 -36.02 -29.51
CA GLU A 825 -2.74 -36.97 -28.50
C GLU A 825 -1.54 -37.74 -27.95
N LEU A 826 -1.36 -37.73 -26.63
CA LEU A 826 -0.44 -38.61 -25.94
C LEU A 826 -1.09 -40.00 -25.80
N PRO A 827 -0.40 -41.11 -26.11
CA PRO A 827 -0.96 -42.46 -26.08
C PRO A 827 -1.12 -43.02 -24.65
N VAL A 828 -1.81 -42.27 -23.77
CA VAL A 828 -2.06 -42.65 -22.37
C VAL A 828 -3.02 -43.85 -22.33
N PRO A 829 -2.61 -45.01 -21.76
CA PRO A 829 -3.47 -46.18 -21.67
C PRO A 829 -4.72 -45.92 -20.81
N PHE A 830 -5.90 -46.22 -21.34
CA PHE A 830 -7.16 -46.05 -20.62
C PHE A 830 -7.39 -47.15 -19.57
N ARG A 831 -7.86 -46.78 -18.37
CA ARG A 831 -8.33 -47.69 -17.32
C ARG A 831 -9.64 -47.23 -16.69
N ALA A 832 -10.66 -48.09 -16.68
CA ALA A 832 -11.95 -47.77 -16.07
C ALA A 832 -11.92 -47.85 -14.54
N GLN A 833 -12.75 -47.06 -13.86
CA GLN A 833 -12.99 -47.16 -12.41
C GLN A 833 -14.04 -48.23 -12.04
N ALA A 834 -14.64 -48.89 -13.04
CA ALA A 834 -15.67 -49.89 -12.84
C ALA A 834 -15.13 -51.09 -12.06
N THR A 835 -15.86 -51.49 -11.02
CA THR A 835 -15.46 -52.55 -10.09
C THR A 835 -16.66 -53.45 -9.79
N PRO A 836 -16.48 -54.78 -9.71
CA PRO A 836 -17.55 -55.68 -9.29
C PRO A 836 -17.83 -55.57 -7.78
N ASP A 837 -16.95 -54.94 -7.00
CA ASP A 837 -17.15 -54.67 -5.57
C ASP A 837 -18.04 -53.43 -5.38
N PRO A 838 -19.29 -53.59 -4.89
CA PRO A 838 -20.21 -52.47 -4.70
C PRO A 838 -19.72 -51.44 -3.69
N THR A 839 -18.84 -51.81 -2.75
CA THR A 839 -18.33 -50.91 -1.69
C THR A 839 -17.31 -49.89 -2.21
N LEU A 840 -16.73 -50.18 -3.38
CA LEU A 840 -15.74 -49.34 -4.06
C LEU A 840 -16.32 -48.55 -5.23
N SER A 841 -17.55 -48.86 -5.65
CA SER A 841 -18.20 -48.24 -6.81
C SER A 841 -18.30 -46.71 -6.65
N GLY A 842 -17.89 -45.97 -7.69
CA GLY A 842 -17.94 -44.50 -7.72
C GLY A 842 -16.87 -43.79 -6.88
N ARG A 843 -15.89 -44.50 -6.32
CA ARG A 843 -14.86 -43.94 -5.42
C ARG A 843 -13.44 -43.99 -5.99
N LEU A 844 -13.24 -44.58 -7.17
CA LEU A 844 -11.92 -44.96 -7.69
C LEU A 844 -11.40 -44.08 -8.84
N CYS A 845 -11.99 -42.90 -9.07
CA CYS A 845 -11.60 -42.02 -10.17
C CYS A 845 -10.14 -41.55 -10.08
N SER A 846 -9.65 -41.22 -8.88
CA SER A 846 -8.26 -40.79 -8.68
C SER A 846 -7.25 -41.94 -8.87
N PRO A 847 -7.37 -43.11 -8.21
CA PRO A 847 -6.47 -44.24 -8.45
C PRO A 847 -6.48 -44.74 -9.91
N ALA A 848 -7.64 -44.76 -10.56
CA ALA A 848 -7.73 -45.12 -11.98
C ALA A 848 -6.96 -44.14 -12.86
N SER A 849 -7.09 -42.83 -12.61
CA SER A 849 -6.34 -41.79 -13.33
C SER A 849 -4.84 -41.88 -13.09
N VAL A 850 -4.40 -42.15 -11.85
CA VAL A 850 -3.00 -42.42 -11.53
C VAL A 850 -2.50 -43.65 -12.28
N ALA A 851 -3.25 -44.76 -12.30
CA ALA A 851 -2.87 -45.99 -13.00
C ALA A 851 -2.73 -45.81 -14.52
N MET A 852 -3.52 -44.92 -15.13
CA MET A 852 -3.36 -44.55 -16.55
C MET A 852 -2.01 -43.88 -16.81
N VAL A 853 -1.64 -42.91 -15.96
CA VAL A 853 -0.39 -42.18 -16.13
C VAL A 853 0.83 -43.02 -15.73
N LEU A 854 0.71 -43.91 -14.73
CA LEU A 854 1.74 -44.92 -14.42
C LEU A 854 2.04 -45.80 -15.64
N ALA A 855 0.99 -46.32 -16.29
CA ALA A 855 1.14 -47.13 -17.50
C ALA A 855 1.78 -46.32 -18.64
N TYR A 856 1.43 -45.05 -18.77
CA TYR A 856 2.07 -44.13 -19.71
C TYR A 856 3.56 -43.91 -19.42
N ARG A 857 3.95 -43.86 -18.13
CA ARG A 857 5.34 -43.79 -17.68
C ARG A 857 6.06 -45.15 -17.69
N GLY A 858 5.49 -46.18 -18.31
CA GLY A 858 6.11 -47.51 -18.46
C GLY A 858 5.95 -48.44 -17.26
N VAL A 859 5.03 -48.13 -16.33
CA VAL A 859 4.73 -48.95 -15.16
C VAL A 859 3.33 -49.57 -15.33
N ASP A 860 3.28 -50.76 -15.91
CA ASP A 860 2.03 -51.51 -16.12
C ASP A 860 1.65 -52.29 -14.85
N VAL A 861 0.93 -51.61 -13.96
CA VAL A 861 0.40 -52.17 -12.72
C VAL A 861 -1.13 -52.26 -12.79
N ASP A 862 -1.70 -53.30 -12.18
CA ASP A 862 -3.15 -53.45 -12.07
C ASP A 862 -3.75 -52.28 -11.25
N THR A 863 -4.88 -51.74 -11.71
CA THR A 863 -5.54 -50.60 -11.07
C THR A 863 -5.82 -50.86 -9.59
N TYR A 864 -6.16 -52.09 -9.20
CA TYR A 864 -6.44 -52.41 -7.80
C TYR A 864 -5.21 -52.37 -6.90
N GLU A 865 -4.01 -52.61 -7.42
CA GLU A 865 -2.79 -52.42 -6.63
C GLU A 865 -2.54 -50.94 -6.37
N VAL A 866 -2.86 -50.06 -7.32
CA VAL A 866 -2.85 -48.60 -7.11
C VAL A 866 -3.92 -48.20 -6.09
N VAL A 867 -5.14 -48.74 -6.19
CA VAL A 867 -6.25 -48.50 -5.24
C VAL A 867 -5.84 -48.83 -3.81
N LYS A 868 -5.16 -49.97 -3.57
CA LYS A 868 -4.68 -50.35 -2.24
C LYS A 868 -3.71 -49.32 -1.65
N ARG A 869 -2.81 -48.77 -2.47
CA ARG A 869 -1.85 -47.74 -2.06
C ARG A 869 -2.50 -46.37 -1.82
N CYS A 870 -3.56 -46.04 -2.56
CA CYS A 870 -4.24 -44.74 -2.46
C CYS A 870 -5.27 -44.60 -1.33
N LEU A 871 -5.68 -45.67 -0.65
CA LEU A 871 -6.67 -45.61 0.44
C LEU A 871 -6.17 -44.75 1.60
N ASP A 872 -6.82 -43.62 1.86
CA ASP A 872 -6.70 -42.85 3.10
C ASP A 872 -7.58 -43.51 4.17
N PRO A 873 -7.01 -44.19 5.18
CA PRO A 873 -7.79 -44.88 6.20
C PRO A 873 -8.52 -43.93 7.15
N ARG A 874 -8.00 -42.70 7.36
CA ARG A 874 -8.57 -41.73 8.30
C ARG A 874 -9.86 -41.13 7.76
N HIS A 875 -9.84 -40.71 6.50
CA HIS A 875 -11.01 -40.13 5.84
C HIS A 875 -11.84 -41.17 5.08
N ASN A 876 -11.34 -42.41 4.96
CA ASN A 876 -11.94 -43.48 4.17
C ASN A 876 -12.25 -42.99 2.74
N ILE A 877 -11.25 -42.44 2.06
CA ILE A 877 -11.36 -42.01 0.66
C ILE A 877 -10.17 -42.52 -0.15
N TYR A 878 -10.35 -42.65 -1.45
CA TYR A 878 -9.27 -42.99 -2.38
C TYR A 878 -8.79 -41.76 -3.18
N GLY A 879 -9.46 -40.63 -3.00
CA GLY A 879 -9.22 -39.38 -3.73
C GLY A 879 -8.36 -38.36 -3.00
N ASN A 880 -7.65 -38.74 -1.93
CA ASN A 880 -6.75 -37.84 -1.20
C ASN A 880 -5.55 -37.48 -2.10
N TRP A 881 -5.41 -36.20 -2.44
CA TRP A 881 -4.48 -35.69 -3.45
C TRP A 881 -3.01 -35.97 -3.13
N PRO A 882 -2.44 -35.52 -1.99
CA PRO A 882 -1.06 -35.81 -1.62
C PRO A 882 -0.79 -37.31 -1.56
N ARG A 883 -1.76 -38.10 -1.09
CA ARG A 883 -1.61 -39.56 -0.99
C ARG A 883 -1.52 -40.23 -2.36
N ASN A 884 -2.30 -39.80 -3.35
CA ASN A 884 -2.25 -40.34 -4.70
C ASN A 884 -0.90 -40.05 -5.39
N VAL A 885 -0.30 -38.88 -5.12
CA VAL A 885 1.05 -38.53 -5.58
C VAL A 885 2.11 -39.44 -4.93
N GLN A 886 2.04 -39.64 -3.61
CA GLN A 886 2.95 -40.56 -2.91
C GLN A 886 2.75 -42.02 -3.36
N ALA A 887 1.51 -42.44 -3.65
CA ALA A 887 1.21 -43.77 -4.15
C ALA A 887 1.85 -44.02 -5.53
N ALA A 888 1.77 -43.05 -6.46
CA ALA A 888 2.48 -43.11 -7.73
C ALA A 888 4.00 -43.26 -7.52
N TYR A 889 4.55 -42.51 -6.56
CA TYR A 889 5.96 -42.58 -6.22
C TYR A 889 6.38 -43.94 -5.64
N SER A 890 5.50 -44.62 -4.90
CA SER A 890 5.76 -45.99 -4.43
C SER A 890 5.88 -47.03 -5.56
N PHE A 891 5.48 -46.66 -6.78
CA PHE A 891 5.71 -47.44 -8.01
C PHE A 891 6.86 -46.89 -8.87
N GLY A 892 7.67 -45.96 -8.34
CA GLY A 892 8.83 -45.37 -9.00
C GLY A 892 8.54 -44.14 -9.87
N VAL A 893 7.32 -43.60 -9.82
CA VAL A 893 6.91 -42.43 -10.63
C VAL A 893 6.75 -41.21 -9.71
N PRO A 894 7.73 -40.29 -9.66
CA PRO A 894 7.63 -39.11 -8.83
C PRO A 894 6.58 -38.13 -9.35
N GLY A 895 6.15 -37.22 -8.49
CA GLY A 895 5.15 -36.25 -8.87
C GLY A 895 4.87 -35.20 -7.81
N TYR A 896 4.10 -34.20 -8.20
CA TYR A 896 3.69 -33.10 -7.33
C TYR A 896 2.28 -32.62 -7.68
N LEU A 897 1.65 -31.96 -6.70
CA LEU A 897 0.44 -31.20 -6.90
C LEU A 897 0.77 -29.79 -7.35
N THR A 898 -0.04 -29.28 -8.26
CA THR A 898 0.04 -27.90 -8.71
C THR A 898 -1.37 -27.36 -8.95
N ARG A 899 -1.47 -26.05 -9.13
CA ARG A 899 -2.66 -25.40 -9.68
C ARG A 899 -2.29 -24.89 -11.08
N ILE A 900 -3.23 -24.88 -12.00
CA ILE A 900 -3.05 -24.41 -13.37
C ILE A 900 -4.22 -23.51 -13.69
N SER A 901 -3.92 -22.26 -13.99
CA SER A 901 -4.93 -21.22 -14.18
C SER A 901 -5.01 -20.73 -15.63
N ASP A 902 -4.26 -21.35 -16.54
CA ASP A 902 -4.18 -20.96 -17.94
C ASP A 902 -3.89 -22.13 -18.89
N TRP A 903 -4.35 -22.03 -20.13
CA TRP A 903 -4.15 -23.07 -21.14
C TRP A 903 -2.72 -23.17 -21.67
N ALA A 904 -1.94 -22.08 -21.74
CA ALA A 904 -0.57 -22.13 -22.24
C ALA A 904 0.31 -23.05 -21.37
N THR A 905 0.06 -23.07 -20.06
CA THR A 905 0.68 -24.02 -19.14
C THR A 905 0.26 -25.46 -19.42
N VAL A 906 -1.02 -25.72 -19.71
CA VAL A 906 -1.51 -27.06 -20.11
C VAL A 906 -0.88 -27.50 -21.42
N GLU A 907 -0.86 -26.62 -22.42
CA GLU A 907 -0.29 -26.86 -23.74
C GLU A 907 1.19 -27.22 -23.66
N ARG A 908 1.95 -26.51 -22.83
CA ARG A 908 3.36 -26.83 -22.57
C ARG A 908 3.56 -28.18 -21.90
N TYR A 909 2.75 -28.53 -20.89
CA TYR A 909 2.81 -29.88 -20.32
C TYR A 909 2.59 -30.94 -21.40
N ILE A 910 1.61 -30.76 -22.29
CA ILE A 910 1.36 -31.72 -23.37
C ILE A 910 2.51 -31.73 -24.40
N ALA A 911 3.07 -30.56 -24.75
CA ALA A 911 4.25 -30.47 -25.62
C ALA A 911 5.45 -31.21 -25.03
N ASP A 912 5.63 -31.12 -23.70
CA ASP A 912 6.71 -31.76 -22.93
C ASP A 912 6.41 -33.24 -22.58
N ASP A 913 5.46 -33.89 -23.27
CA ASP A 913 5.11 -35.30 -23.08
C ASP A 913 4.63 -35.61 -21.64
N GLN A 914 3.89 -34.66 -21.05
CA GLN A 914 3.35 -34.72 -19.69
C GLN A 914 1.81 -34.67 -19.68
N PRO A 915 1.13 -35.83 -19.52
CA PRO A 915 -0.31 -35.83 -19.25
C PRO A 915 -0.60 -35.28 -17.85
N LEU A 916 -1.81 -34.74 -17.68
CA LEU A 916 -2.23 -34.09 -16.43
C LEU A 916 -3.46 -34.80 -15.85
N VAL A 917 -3.42 -35.15 -14.57
CA VAL A 917 -4.63 -35.60 -13.85
C VAL A 917 -5.28 -34.37 -13.21
N ILE A 918 -6.52 -34.04 -13.56
CA ILE A 918 -7.17 -32.79 -13.13
C ILE A 918 -8.39 -33.08 -12.25
N SER A 919 -8.60 -32.24 -11.23
CA SER A 919 -9.77 -32.33 -10.33
C SER A 919 -10.87 -31.38 -10.78
N ILE A 920 -12.01 -31.94 -11.20
CA ILE A 920 -13.15 -31.19 -11.70
C ILE A 920 -14.35 -31.30 -10.78
N ARG A 921 -15.27 -30.33 -10.89
CA ARG A 921 -16.61 -30.37 -10.29
C ARG A 921 -17.62 -29.81 -11.28
N VAL A 922 -18.68 -30.58 -11.55
CA VAL A 922 -19.75 -30.22 -12.48
C VAL A 922 -21.04 -30.03 -11.66
N PRO A 923 -21.34 -28.81 -11.18
CA PRO A 923 -22.44 -28.59 -10.26
C PRO A 923 -23.82 -28.69 -10.92
N ASN A 924 -23.96 -28.26 -12.19
CA ASN A 924 -25.22 -28.29 -12.92
C ASN A 924 -25.13 -29.08 -14.23
N GLU A 925 -26.27 -29.62 -14.66
CA GLU A 925 -26.38 -30.28 -15.96
C GLU A 925 -26.08 -29.30 -17.09
N GLY A 926 -25.13 -29.66 -17.96
CA GLY A 926 -24.70 -28.81 -19.08
C GLY A 926 -23.46 -27.96 -18.82
N ASP A 927 -22.95 -27.90 -17.58
CA ASP A 927 -21.71 -27.15 -17.26
C ASP A 927 -20.45 -27.77 -17.91
N LEU A 928 -20.52 -29.07 -18.27
CA LEU A 928 -19.50 -29.77 -19.03
C LEU A 928 -20.15 -30.56 -20.18
N ARG A 929 -20.16 -29.98 -21.37
CA ARG A 929 -20.69 -30.66 -22.57
C ARG A 929 -19.79 -31.81 -22.97
N ASN A 930 -20.39 -32.82 -23.59
CA ASN A 930 -19.76 -34.09 -23.99
C ASN A 930 -19.29 -34.99 -22.82
N ALA A 931 -19.53 -34.61 -21.55
CA ALA A 931 -19.25 -35.48 -20.42
C ALA A 931 -20.20 -36.71 -20.38
N PRO A 932 -19.73 -37.87 -19.90
CA PRO A 932 -20.54 -39.09 -19.76
C PRO A 932 -21.51 -39.05 -18.56
N TYR A 933 -21.53 -37.95 -17.80
CA TYR A 933 -22.38 -37.72 -16.63
C TYR A 933 -22.97 -36.30 -16.66
N ARG A 934 -24.08 -36.11 -15.95
CA ARG A 934 -24.77 -34.82 -15.87
C ARG A 934 -24.16 -33.88 -14.84
N THR A 935 -23.78 -34.39 -13.68
CA THR A 935 -23.20 -33.63 -12.56
C THR A 935 -22.20 -34.49 -11.79
N THR A 936 -21.28 -33.85 -11.07
CA THR A 936 -20.39 -34.49 -10.09
C THR A 936 -19.95 -33.49 -9.02
N ALA A 937 -19.95 -33.92 -7.76
CA ALA A 937 -19.44 -33.11 -6.64
C ALA A 937 -17.90 -33.05 -6.60
N GLY A 938 -17.22 -33.97 -7.28
CA GLY A 938 -15.77 -34.06 -7.40
C GLY A 938 -15.38 -35.29 -8.23
N HIS A 939 -14.57 -35.11 -9.26
CA HIS A 939 -14.14 -36.18 -10.15
C HIS A 939 -12.73 -35.91 -10.68
N LEU A 940 -11.98 -36.98 -10.97
CA LEU A 940 -10.62 -36.89 -11.52
C LEU A 940 -10.63 -37.47 -12.93
N ILE A 941 -10.06 -36.72 -13.87
CA ILE A 941 -9.91 -37.13 -15.28
C ILE A 941 -8.48 -36.85 -15.76
N VAL A 942 -8.05 -37.49 -16.84
CA VAL A 942 -6.70 -37.31 -17.39
C VAL A 942 -6.76 -36.52 -18.69
N ILE A 943 -6.12 -35.35 -18.75
CA ILE A 943 -5.86 -34.65 -20.01
C ILE A 943 -4.74 -35.39 -20.74
N THR A 944 -5.04 -35.78 -21.97
CA THR A 944 -4.16 -36.57 -22.84
C THR A 944 -3.70 -35.79 -24.08
N GLY A 945 -4.26 -34.61 -24.34
CA GLY A 945 -3.83 -33.79 -25.46
C GLY A 945 -4.92 -32.87 -26.00
N PHE A 946 -4.77 -32.49 -27.26
CA PHE A 946 -5.71 -31.62 -27.95
C PHE A 946 -6.03 -32.11 -29.37
N THR A 947 -7.25 -31.84 -29.81
CA THR A 947 -7.63 -32.01 -31.22
C THR A 947 -7.07 -30.86 -32.08
N PRO A 948 -6.99 -31.01 -33.42
CA PRO A 948 -6.52 -29.93 -34.31
C PRO A 948 -7.33 -28.64 -34.24
N ASP A 949 -8.61 -28.72 -33.89
CA ASP A 949 -9.53 -27.60 -33.66
C ASP A 949 -9.47 -27.05 -32.22
N GLY A 950 -8.57 -27.56 -31.39
CA GLY A 950 -8.26 -27.03 -30.06
C GLY A 950 -9.13 -27.55 -28.92
N MET A 951 -9.98 -28.55 -29.13
CA MET A 951 -10.71 -29.22 -28.03
C MET A 951 -9.75 -30.07 -27.18
N VAL A 952 -10.09 -30.28 -25.92
CA VAL A 952 -9.24 -30.99 -24.96
C VAL A 952 -9.56 -32.47 -24.98
N LEU A 953 -8.57 -33.30 -25.31
CA LEU A 953 -8.70 -34.76 -25.29
C LEU A 953 -8.47 -35.28 -23.87
N VAL A 954 -9.46 -35.99 -23.34
CA VAL A 954 -9.38 -36.60 -22.00
C VAL A 954 -9.69 -38.09 -22.00
N ASN A 955 -9.06 -38.80 -21.07
CA ASN A 955 -9.47 -40.11 -20.61
C ASN A 955 -10.27 -39.94 -19.31
N ASP A 956 -11.56 -40.30 -19.34
CA ASP A 956 -12.43 -40.23 -18.16
C ASP A 956 -12.65 -41.64 -17.56
N PRO A 957 -12.23 -41.90 -16.31
CA PRO A 957 -12.32 -43.23 -15.72
C PRO A 957 -13.76 -43.69 -15.46
N SER A 958 -14.77 -42.82 -15.53
CA SER A 958 -16.18 -43.16 -15.27
C SER A 958 -16.83 -44.05 -16.33
N VAL A 959 -16.24 -44.19 -17.51
CA VAL A 959 -16.80 -45.04 -18.57
C VAL A 959 -16.30 -46.49 -18.54
N SER A 960 -17.09 -47.38 -19.14
CA SER A 960 -16.90 -48.84 -19.06
C SER A 960 -16.05 -49.44 -20.19
N SER A 961 -15.64 -48.70 -21.22
CA SER A 961 -14.88 -49.24 -22.35
C SER A 961 -13.98 -48.21 -23.03
N LYS A 962 -12.84 -48.66 -23.57
CA LYS A 962 -11.82 -47.84 -24.26
C LYS A 962 -12.36 -47.09 -25.49
N GLU A 963 -13.34 -47.66 -26.19
CA GLU A 963 -13.96 -47.04 -27.37
C GLU A 963 -14.83 -45.82 -26.99
N LYS A 964 -15.29 -45.76 -25.74
CA LYS A 964 -16.12 -44.70 -25.18
C LYS A 964 -15.37 -43.80 -24.20
N SER A 965 -14.06 -43.97 -24.03
CA SER A 965 -13.28 -43.25 -23.02
C SER A 965 -12.59 -42.00 -23.52
N ARG A 966 -12.56 -41.80 -24.83
CA ARG A 966 -11.93 -40.66 -25.49
C ARG A 966 -12.97 -39.57 -25.68
N PHE A 967 -12.87 -38.53 -24.88
CA PHE A 967 -13.75 -37.36 -24.96
C PHE A 967 -12.96 -36.16 -25.43
N ALA A 968 -13.51 -35.42 -26.38
CA ALA A 968 -13.11 -34.05 -26.66
C ALA A 968 -14.04 -33.13 -25.87
N LEU A 969 -13.50 -32.43 -24.88
CA LEU A 969 -14.21 -31.47 -24.05
C LEU A 969 -13.90 -30.04 -24.52
N TYR A 970 -14.88 -29.15 -24.37
CA TYR A 970 -14.69 -27.75 -24.69
C TYR A 970 -13.78 -27.09 -23.65
N ARG A 971 -12.82 -26.29 -24.11
CA ARG A 971 -11.90 -25.53 -23.23
C ARG A 971 -12.66 -24.66 -22.25
N GLU A 972 -13.63 -23.89 -22.74
CA GLU A 972 -14.47 -23.00 -21.93
C GLU A 972 -15.25 -23.74 -20.82
N ASP A 973 -15.71 -24.97 -21.09
CA ASP A 973 -16.40 -25.77 -20.09
C ASP A 973 -15.41 -26.24 -19.02
N LEU A 974 -14.24 -26.75 -19.42
CA LEU A 974 -13.19 -27.17 -18.51
C LEU A 974 -12.66 -26.00 -17.66
N GLU A 975 -12.50 -24.80 -18.23
CA GLU A 975 -12.18 -23.60 -17.45
C GLU A 975 -13.18 -23.39 -16.31
N ASN A 976 -14.47 -23.56 -16.58
CA ASN A 976 -15.50 -23.40 -15.56
C ASN A 976 -15.43 -24.49 -14.49
N VAL A 977 -15.38 -25.77 -14.88
CA VAL A 977 -15.51 -26.90 -13.95
C VAL A 977 -14.20 -27.33 -13.28
N TRP A 978 -13.06 -26.89 -13.80
CA TRP A 978 -11.71 -27.20 -13.27
C TRP A 978 -11.02 -25.95 -12.74
N MET A 979 -10.74 -24.97 -13.61
CA MET A 979 -9.94 -23.80 -13.23
C MET A 979 -10.71 -22.91 -12.25
N ARG A 980 -11.96 -22.54 -12.56
CA ARG A 980 -12.79 -21.66 -11.71
C ARG A 980 -13.39 -22.40 -10.52
N ALA A 981 -13.97 -23.58 -10.73
CA ALA A 981 -14.67 -24.30 -9.66
C ALA A 981 -13.73 -24.96 -8.63
N ARG A 982 -12.51 -25.34 -9.04
CA ARG A 982 -11.56 -26.11 -8.21
C ARG A 982 -10.19 -25.47 -8.09
N GLY A 983 -10.01 -24.28 -8.65
CA GLY A 983 -8.75 -23.57 -8.64
C GLY A 983 -7.64 -24.23 -9.46
N GLY A 984 -8.02 -24.98 -10.50
CA GLY A 984 -7.05 -25.51 -11.44
C GLY A 984 -6.17 -26.65 -10.91
N LEU A 985 -6.57 -27.33 -9.84
CA LEU A 985 -5.74 -28.38 -9.23
C LEU A 985 -5.41 -29.51 -10.23
N ALA A 986 -4.13 -29.84 -10.35
CA ALA A 986 -3.61 -30.92 -11.19
C ALA A 986 -2.52 -31.74 -10.49
N TYR A 987 -2.43 -33.02 -10.87
CA TYR A 987 -1.32 -33.89 -10.51
C TYR A 987 -0.36 -33.94 -11.71
N VAL A 988 0.91 -33.67 -11.45
CA VAL A 988 1.98 -33.83 -12.43
C VAL A 988 2.78 -35.07 -12.03
N LEU A 989 2.59 -36.16 -12.77
CA LEU A 989 3.32 -37.42 -12.56
C LEU A 989 4.43 -37.54 -13.61
N MET A 990 5.65 -37.31 -13.15
CA MET A 990 6.85 -37.09 -13.96
C MET A 990 7.36 -38.40 -14.57
N PRO A 991 8.34 -38.36 -15.49
CA PRO A 991 9.05 -39.55 -15.94
C PRO A 991 9.58 -40.39 -14.77
N ARG A 992 9.57 -41.71 -14.95
CA ARG A 992 10.07 -42.66 -13.96
C ARG A 992 11.54 -42.38 -13.64
N GLU A 993 11.88 -42.43 -12.35
CA GLU A 993 13.28 -42.39 -11.92
C GLU A 993 13.81 -43.82 -11.82
N ASP A 994 14.98 -44.07 -12.41
CA ASP A 994 15.71 -45.32 -12.23
C ASP A 994 16.33 -45.32 -10.83
N HIS A 995 15.51 -45.58 -9.81
CA HIS A 995 16.02 -45.93 -8.51
C HIS A 995 16.57 -47.36 -8.60
N GLY A 996 17.90 -47.48 -8.54
CA GLY A 996 18.56 -48.78 -8.45
C GLY A 996 18.09 -49.55 -7.21
N SER A 997 17.15 -50.49 -7.40
CA SER A 997 16.56 -51.43 -6.42
C SER A 997 15.84 -50.76 -5.24
N ALA A 998 14.60 -51.12 -4.88
CA ALA A 998 14.05 -52.46 -4.80
C ALA A 998 12.74 -52.62 -5.58
N ALA A 999 12.67 -53.70 -6.37
CA ALA A 999 11.40 -54.28 -6.78
C ALA A 999 10.66 -54.81 -5.53
N PRO A 1000 9.31 -54.91 -5.56
CA PRO A 1000 8.49 -55.31 -4.41
C PRO A 1000 8.85 -56.66 -3.80
#